data_AF-A0A327Y560-F1
#
_entry.id   AF-A0A327Y560-F1
#
_cell.length_a   1.000
_cell.length_b   1.000
_cell.length_c   1.000
_cell.angle_alpha   90.00
_cell.angle_beta   90.00
_cell.angle_gamma   90.00
#
_symmetry.space_group_name_H-M   'P 1'
#
loop_
_entity.id
_entity.type
_entity.pdbx_description
1 polymer ?
#
loop_
_entity_poly.entity_id
_entity_poly.type
_entity_poly.pdbx_seq_one_letter_code
_entity_poly.pdbx_strand_id
1 'polypeptide(L)'
;MMRTLVETLDCPVWLFAADGTVVAASPSARDLMPCLRTQIAEAGPLGCRIAAALNDLQAGEPSADIRVRVPGPDGAEIDLLGTIAWLAPGDRASGILAQLVPPTGPARQDHRLRLESDVSAARRQLARFHQMADNAPGAVYECVRTAGGRWAYTYHSAGLADLFGVSPEDIARDARSIFRHADATEIKGIVAEIGHAVQTGGTIERVLSVAHPTRGARAILLTTRPYPQPDGSTIWFGTMVDVTAQTTAERSAAEALNDAHERLNNLADNAPGALWEYRESVDGGQCFAYFSASLPDMVGVSATDLRGDCTSVLRHLPPEEVARVNQEFDVARSARSLFSCAFWLDHPEHGTRRMLLSAQPAELSGGAISWFVNLLDITRQEETEARAELAFEEVRDLHERLNSLAGNAPAALYEFLMDDSGHGTFPFFTGRMPALMGVPAEVIAADSQSVFDAIHPDDLPAVVAETERSRTSFQQFSHTFRTHGGTRWVTSTAQPVGIENGVVRWFGFMFDSTEQMQAEQRAAQASEDLRRAHARFLVMADNAPGAIVEFRITPTGKVRFLYCSPRLAELMGLPLDPLRSDGRTVYANVPPEDLDGVMAAVKDAMTGDGPGTFRHRVNHPLKGERWLRVSLSPNGQDSEGIIGFGSAIDVTDDVHRETELRRAHRLAEDMRRENERQAMHDGLTGLPNRRSYDREIESRRSAAQKAGTIIRVDLDYFKSVNDTLGHEAGDALLQRVADVLRARIGPEDFAARVGGDEFSILPDPSLPLEAVCALVETIRKQLAEPFFFEGRQCRFGASFGIARSEDMAADATDLPVFADAALYRAKNLGRNRLEIFTPELRQTILGERRLAIDLHEALERDEFEPWFQPQFSAQGEQLVGVETLLRWRCPDGRILTPESFMQVAEHLRIVPEIDRIMMLKARDALDFWQADGVFIPKISFNVSSGRMRDPDVVALGRQVATGKTRVTFELLESILVEEESDAFRFHLDLVRESGIDIEIDDFGSGHASIIGLMEISPTALKIDKRIVLPVARDVRSRNLVRAIIEIADTLGIATVAEGVETIEQVHILRDMGCDVLQGFHYAPALDMVTLARAARGWNTHAA
;
A
#
# COMPACT_ATOMS: atom_id res chain seq x y z
N MET A 1 38.15 -4.25 45.31
CA MET A 1 37.35 -4.99 46.31
C MET A 1 35.94 -4.42 46.45
N MET A 2 35.72 -3.21 46.98
CA MET A 2 34.35 -2.65 47.09
C MET A 2 33.66 -2.39 45.74
N ARG A 3 34.39 -1.87 44.73
CA ARG A 3 33.87 -1.69 43.37
C ARG A 3 33.48 -3.03 42.71
N THR A 4 34.32 -4.05 42.90
CA THR A 4 34.10 -5.42 42.40
C THR A 4 32.88 -6.10 43.03
N LEU A 5 32.54 -5.76 44.28
CA LEU A 5 31.35 -6.25 44.99
C LEU A 5 30.06 -5.57 44.49
N VAL A 6 30.14 -4.30 44.09
CA VAL A 6 29.02 -3.54 43.51
C VAL A 6 28.73 -3.97 42.08
N GLU A 7 29.77 -4.33 41.32
CA GLU A 7 29.62 -4.88 39.96
C GLU A 7 29.03 -6.30 39.93
N THR A 8 29.06 -7.04 41.05
CA THR A 8 28.43 -8.38 41.15
C THR A 8 27.00 -8.35 41.71
N LEU A 9 26.51 -7.20 42.18
CA LEU A 9 25.20 -7.07 42.80
C LEU A 9 24.29 -6.20 41.92
N ASP A 10 23.40 -6.87 41.20
CA ASP A 10 22.48 -6.23 40.24
C ASP A 10 21.23 -5.65 40.95
N CYS A 11 21.46 -4.76 41.93
CA CYS A 11 20.41 -4.05 42.67
C CYS A 11 20.88 -2.66 43.16
N PRO A 12 19.96 -1.69 43.39
CA PRO A 12 20.34 -0.31 43.67
C PRO A 12 20.85 -0.14 45.10
N VAL A 13 22.17 -0.07 45.27
CA VAL A 13 22.83 0.20 46.56
C VAL A 13 23.78 1.39 46.42
N TRP A 14 23.68 2.34 47.35
CA TRP A 14 24.57 3.50 47.45
C TRP A 14 25.51 3.31 48.65
N LEU A 15 26.82 3.41 48.42
CA LEU A 15 27.84 3.28 49.46
C LEU A 15 28.54 4.61 49.68
N PHE A 16 28.56 5.06 50.93
CA PHE A 16 29.18 6.31 51.36
C PHE A 16 30.42 6.04 52.21
N ALA A 17 31.48 6.81 51.98
CA ALA A 17 32.61 6.87 52.90
C ALA A 17 32.26 7.73 54.13
N ALA A 18 33.06 7.61 55.21
CA ALA A 18 32.81 8.30 56.48
C ALA A 18 32.83 9.85 56.38
N ASP A 19 33.38 10.39 55.29
CA ASP A 19 33.41 11.82 54.95
C ASP A 19 32.24 12.26 54.04
N GLY A 20 31.29 11.36 53.76
CA GLY A 20 30.10 11.62 52.96
C GLY A 20 30.29 11.45 51.45
N THR A 21 31.46 11.00 50.99
CA THR A 21 31.74 10.82 49.56
C THR A 21 31.07 9.56 49.03
N VAL A 22 30.36 9.67 47.90
CA VAL A 22 29.76 8.51 47.21
C VAL A 22 30.86 7.69 46.54
N VAL A 23 31.02 6.44 46.96
CA VAL A 23 32.10 5.57 46.47
C VAL A 23 31.66 4.75 45.26
N ALA A 24 30.37 4.42 45.14
CA ALA A 24 29.79 3.73 43.98
C ALA A 24 28.25 3.90 43.91
N ALA A 25 27.69 3.87 42.70
CA ALA A 25 26.24 3.89 42.42
C ALA A 25 25.91 3.14 41.11
N SER A 26 24.78 2.44 41.04
CA SER A 26 24.28 1.72 39.85
C SER A 26 22.81 2.08 39.53
N PRO A 27 22.42 2.27 38.25
CA PRO A 27 21.04 2.52 37.86
C PRO A 27 20.35 1.28 37.24
N SER A 28 19.27 0.85 37.91
CA SER A 28 18.17 -0.04 37.46
C SER A 28 18.20 -1.51 37.91
N ALA A 29 17.09 -1.95 38.52
CA ALA A 29 16.43 -3.24 38.31
C ALA A 29 15.10 -3.26 39.09
N ARG A 30 14.03 -3.77 38.46
CA ARG A 30 12.76 -4.15 39.10
C ARG A 30 12.75 -5.68 39.13
N ASP A 31 12.51 -6.23 40.33
CA ASP A 31 12.34 -7.66 40.67
C ASP A 31 13.55 -8.59 40.61
N LEU A 32 14.31 -8.73 41.73
CA LEU A 32 15.27 -9.85 41.95
C LEU A 32 15.73 -10.00 43.42
N MET A 33 14.82 -10.18 44.38
CA MET A 33 15.19 -10.45 45.79
C MET A 33 15.65 -11.91 46.11
N PRO A 34 15.25 -12.97 45.37
CA PRO A 34 15.66 -14.34 45.73
C PRO A 34 17.09 -14.72 45.29
N CYS A 35 17.57 -14.25 44.13
CA CYS A 35 18.90 -14.62 43.61
C CYS A 35 20.06 -13.96 44.36
N LEU A 36 19.84 -12.78 44.92
CA LEU A 36 20.86 -11.97 45.59
C LEU A 36 21.37 -12.59 46.90
N ARG A 37 20.55 -13.41 47.58
CA ARG A 37 20.90 -14.05 48.86
C ARG A 37 21.99 -15.11 48.72
N THR A 38 22.01 -15.81 47.60
CA THR A 38 22.91 -16.94 47.36
C THR A 38 24.28 -16.46 46.87
N GLN A 39 24.33 -15.39 46.07
CA GLN A 39 25.58 -14.85 45.50
C GLN A 39 26.42 -14.05 46.51
N ILE A 40 25.82 -13.34 47.47
CA ILE A 40 26.59 -12.58 48.50
C ILE A 40 27.34 -13.52 49.46
N ALA A 41 26.78 -14.69 49.77
CA ALA A 41 27.37 -15.65 50.71
C ALA A 41 28.66 -16.32 50.19
N GLU A 42 28.85 -16.37 48.87
CA GLU A 42 30.03 -16.97 48.23
C GLU A 42 31.23 -16.00 48.16
N ALA A 43 31.03 -14.70 48.45
CA ALA A 43 32.06 -13.65 48.35
C ALA A 43 33.03 -13.56 49.55
N GLY A 44 33.15 -14.61 50.36
CA GLY A 44 34.08 -14.69 51.49
C GLY A 44 33.66 -13.89 52.75
N PRO A 45 34.56 -13.71 53.74
CA PRO A 45 34.21 -13.25 55.09
C PRO A 45 33.54 -11.88 55.18
N LEU A 46 33.81 -11.00 54.20
CA LEU A 46 33.22 -9.67 54.07
C LEU A 46 31.77 -9.75 53.54
N GLY A 47 31.50 -10.65 52.59
CA GLY A 47 30.15 -10.89 52.04
C GLY A 47 29.19 -11.46 53.09
N CYS A 48 29.65 -12.42 53.91
CA CYS A 48 28.83 -12.97 55.00
C CYS A 48 28.42 -11.93 56.06
N ARG A 49 29.26 -10.92 56.33
CA ARG A 49 28.95 -9.85 57.30
C ARG A 49 27.99 -8.80 56.74
N ILE A 50 28.08 -8.51 55.43
CA ILE A 50 27.13 -7.64 54.74
C ILE A 50 25.76 -8.33 54.65
N ALA A 51 25.72 -9.64 54.38
CA ALA A 51 24.49 -10.42 54.41
C ALA A 51 23.82 -10.46 55.81
N ALA A 52 24.61 -10.49 56.89
CA ALA A 52 24.09 -10.42 58.25
C ALA A 52 23.48 -9.04 58.57
N ALA A 53 24.13 -7.94 58.20
CA ALA A 53 23.60 -6.59 58.39
C ALA A 53 22.34 -6.32 57.54
N LEU A 54 22.24 -6.92 56.35
CA LEU A 54 21.03 -6.88 55.52
C LEU A 54 19.87 -7.72 56.10
N ASN A 55 20.18 -8.77 56.88
CA ASN A 55 19.15 -9.52 57.62
C ASN A 55 18.62 -8.73 58.83
N ASP A 56 19.45 -7.93 59.51
CA ASP A 56 19.02 -7.09 60.62
C ASP A 56 18.11 -5.93 60.16
N LEU A 57 18.15 -5.55 58.88
CA LEU A 57 17.27 -4.55 58.26
C LEU A 57 15.81 -5.02 58.03
N GLN A 58 15.45 -6.25 58.38
CA GLN A 58 14.05 -6.72 58.33
C GLN A 58 13.29 -6.45 59.65
N ALA A 59 12.97 -5.17 59.90
CA ALA A 59 11.74 -4.70 60.55
C ALA A 59 11.83 -3.18 60.84
N GLY A 60 11.52 -2.34 59.85
CA GLY A 60 11.09 -0.96 60.09
C GLY A 60 12.16 0.08 60.45
N GLU A 61 13.46 -0.22 60.45
CA GLU A 61 14.50 0.80 60.64
C GLU A 61 15.11 1.29 59.30
N PRO A 62 15.30 2.61 59.12
CA PRO A 62 15.66 3.21 57.83
C PRO A 62 17.16 3.11 57.47
N SER A 63 18.02 2.75 58.43
CA SER A 63 19.47 2.59 58.20
C SER A 63 20.16 1.73 59.26
N ALA A 64 21.24 1.02 58.89
CA ALA A 64 22.08 0.23 59.79
C ALA A 64 23.58 0.51 59.57
N ASP A 65 24.34 0.64 60.66
CA ASP A 65 25.79 0.87 60.63
C ASP A 65 26.57 -0.45 60.58
N ILE A 66 27.55 -0.53 59.68
CA ILE A 66 28.41 -1.71 59.51
C ILE A 66 29.86 -1.32 59.78
N ARG A 67 30.53 -2.14 60.59
CA ARG A 67 31.95 -2.01 60.91
C ARG A 67 32.70 -3.28 60.51
N VAL A 68 33.67 -3.16 59.61
CA VAL A 68 34.49 -4.30 59.18
C VAL A 68 35.97 -3.98 59.20
N ARG A 69 36.77 -4.89 59.78
CA ARG A 69 38.24 -4.84 59.70
C ARG A 69 38.72 -5.51 58.45
N VAL A 70 39.60 -4.83 57.74
CA VAL A 70 40.32 -5.37 56.58
C VAL A 70 41.80 -5.05 56.69
N PRO A 71 42.70 -5.92 56.19
CA PRO A 71 44.14 -5.66 56.23
C PRO A 71 44.50 -4.57 55.22
N GLY A 72 45.23 -3.55 55.66
CA GLY A 72 45.78 -2.51 54.81
C GLY A 72 47.05 -2.95 54.06
N PRO A 73 47.50 -2.16 53.07
CA PRO A 73 48.64 -2.51 52.20
C PRO A 73 49.98 -2.71 52.95
N ASP A 74 50.11 -2.21 54.18
CA ASP A 74 51.30 -2.37 55.03
C ASP A 74 51.12 -3.43 56.14
N GLY A 75 50.05 -4.23 56.09
CA GLY A 75 49.75 -5.27 57.09
C GLY A 75 49.09 -4.77 58.38
N ALA A 76 48.80 -3.47 58.51
CA ALA A 76 48.00 -2.92 59.61
C ALA A 76 46.50 -3.11 59.35
N GLU A 77 45.73 -3.56 60.35
CA GLU A 77 44.27 -3.68 60.23
C GLU A 77 43.59 -2.30 60.23
N ILE A 78 42.71 -2.07 59.26
CA ILE A 78 41.94 -0.83 59.08
C ILE A 78 40.46 -1.14 59.39
N ASP A 79 39.87 -0.40 60.34
CA ASP A 79 38.43 -0.41 60.61
C ASP A 79 37.71 0.46 59.55
N LEU A 80 36.92 -0.17 58.68
CA LEU A 80 36.01 0.53 57.78
C LEU A 80 34.63 0.62 58.45
N LEU A 81 34.14 1.85 58.60
CA LEU A 81 32.79 2.19 59.06
C LEU A 81 31.97 2.71 57.88
N GLY A 82 30.78 2.16 57.67
CA GLY A 82 29.84 2.65 56.67
C GLY A 82 28.39 2.36 57.08
N THR A 83 27.47 3.20 56.63
CA THR A 83 26.03 3.10 56.94
C THR A 83 25.26 2.70 55.69
N ILE A 84 24.35 1.72 55.81
CA ILE A 84 23.43 1.32 54.74
C ILE A 84 22.05 1.89 55.06
N ALA A 85 21.41 2.61 54.11
CA ALA A 85 20.08 3.22 54.30
C ALA A 85 19.18 3.04 53.06
N TRP A 86 17.86 2.97 53.27
CA TRP A 86 16.86 2.96 52.19
C TRP A 86 16.46 4.37 51.78
N LEU A 87 16.51 4.70 50.49
CA LEU A 87 16.07 5.99 49.94
C LEU A 87 14.93 5.78 48.94
N ALA A 88 13.83 6.52 49.12
CA ALA A 88 12.72 6.54 48.17
C ALA A 88 13.06 7.44 46.96
N PRO A 89 12.53 7.15 45.76
CA PRO A 89 12.87 7.91 44.56
C PRO A 89 12.30 9.33 44.64
N GLY A 90 13.16 10.33 44.80
CA GLY A 90 12.80 11.76 44.81
C GLY A 90 13.49 12.59 45.88
N ASP A 91 14.03 11.98 46.94
CA ASP A 91 14.73 12.72 47.98
C ASP A 91 16.18 13.04 47.57
N ARG A 92 16.56 14.33 47.60
CA ARG A 92 17.94 14.75 47.38
C ARG A 92 18.80 14.33 48.58
N ALA A 93 19.90 13.63 48.30
CA ALA A 93 20.92 13.21 49.27
C ALA A 93 21.47 14.35 50.18
N SER A 94 21.30 15.62 49.77
CA SER A 94 21.71 16.78 50.55
C SER A 94 20.89 17.04 51.82
N GLY A 95 19.65 16.56 51.92
CA GLY A 95 18.76 16.82 53.06
C GLY A 95 19.13 16.09 54.35
N ILE A 96 19.71 14.88 54.23
CA ILE A 96 20.13 14.05 55.36
C ILE A 96 21.50 14.51 55.90
N LEU A 97 22.39 15.00 55.02
CA LEU A 97 23.70 15.54 55.41
C LEU A 97 23.60 16.85 56.22
N ALA A 98 22.49 17.59 56.09
CA ALA A 98 22.28 18.84 56.82
C ALA A 98 21.94 18.64 58.32
N GLN A 99 21.65 17.42 58.78
CA GLN A 99 21.32 17.15 60.19
C GLN A 99 22.51 16.72 61.06
N LEU A 100 23.73 16.59 60.51
CA LEU A 100 24.86 15.99 61.22
C LEU A 100 26.03 16.93 61.58
N VAL A 101 25.98 18.23 61.27
CA VAL A 101 27.02 19.18 61.73
C VAL A 101 26.39 20.52 62.12
N PRO A 102 26.55 21.01 63.37
CA PRO A 102 26.06 22.32 63.76
C PRO A 102 27.02 23.42 63.28
N PRO A 103 26.55 24.53 62.68
CA PRO A 103 27.43 25.62 62.30
C PRO A 103 27.52 26.63 63.44
N THR A 104 28.71 26.78 64.03
CA THR A 104 29.11 27.95 64.79
C THR A 104 29.97 28.85 63.90
N GLY A 105 29.62 30.14 63.76
CA GLY A 105 30.51 31.17 63.22
C GLY A 105 30.01 31.99 62.02
N PRO A 106 30.63 33.15 61.73
CA PRO A 106 29.97 34.33 61.21
C PRO A 106 29.86 34.33 59.68
N ALA A 107 28.91 33.59 59.13
CA ALA A 107 28.67 33.49 57.68
C ALA A 107 27.34 34.15 57.23
N ARG A 108 26.99 35.31 57.79
CA ARG A 108 25.72 35.99 57.44
C ARG A 108 25.75 36.79 56.13
N GLN A 109 26.93 37.02 55.54
CA GLN A 109 27.06 37.83 54.32
C GLN A 109 27.19 36.98 53.04
N ASP A 110 27.89 35.84 53.10
CA ASP A 110 28.00 34.88 51.99
C ASP A 110 26.71 34.11 51.72
N HIS A 111 25.90 33.85 52.75
CA HIS A 111 24.65 33.10 52.57
C HIS A 111 23.63 33.89 51.73
N ARG A 112 23.63 35.23 51.80
CA ARG A 112 22.71 36.08 51.04
C ARG A 112 23.09 36.17 49.56
N LEU A 113 24.40 36.27 49.27
CA LEU A 113 24.93 36.26 47.89
C LEU A 113 24.77 34.88 47.22
N ARG A 114 24.93 33.79 47.97
CA ARG A 114 24.63 32.43 47.47
C ARG A 114 23.14 32.22 47.21
N LEU A 115 22.26 32.68 48.09
CA LEU A 115 20.80 32.66 47.87
C LEU A 115 20.38 33.49 46.65
N GLU A 116 20.95 34.68 46.44
CA GLU A 116 20.66 35.51 45.26
C GLU A 116 21.20 34.88 43.95
N SER A 117 22.37 34.21 44.01
CA SER A 117 22.94 33.43 42.91
C SER A 117 22.10 32.20 42.56
N ASP A 118 21.67 31.44 43.57
CA ASP A 118 20.86 30.23 43.41
C ASP A 118 19.44 30.57 42.92
N VAL A 119 18.85 31.67 43.40
CA VAL A 119 17.55 32.18 42.90
C VAL A 119 17.69 32.70 41.46
N SER A 120 18.80 33.31 41.09
CA SER A 120 19.06 33.77 39.72
C SER A 120 19.31 32.59 38.77
N ALA A 121 20.01 31.55 39.22
CA ALA A 121 20.21 30.31 38.48
C ALA A 121 18.88 29.55 38.31
N ALA A 122 18.06 29.47 39.35
CA ALA A 122 16.72 28.89 39.30
C ALA A 122 15.79 29.68 38.35
N ARG A 123 15.85 31.03 38.35
CA ARG A 123 15.09 31.88 37.41
C ARG A 123 15.52 31.67 35.96
N ARG A 124 16.82 31.49 35.69
CA ARG A 124 17.33 31.18 34.34
C ARG A 124 16.94 29.78 33.88
N GLN A 125 16.97 28.79 34.77
CA GLN A 125 16.49 27.43 34.47
C GLN A 125 14.99 27.41 34.23
N LEU A 126 14.20 28.17 35.01
CA LEU A 126 12.76 28.31 34.82
C LEU A 126 12.42 29.03 33.50
N ALA A 127 13.16 30.08 33.13
CA ALA A 127 12.97 30.76 31.84
C ALA A 127 13.31 29.85 30.65
N ARG A 128 14.39 29.05 30.74
CA ARG A 128 14.71 28.02 29.73
C ARG A 128 13.65 26.93 29.65
N PHE A 129 13.14 26.47 30.79
CA PHE A 129 12.04 25.51 30.82
C PHE A 129 10.78 26.08 30.16
N HIS A 130 10.43 27.34 30.40
CA HIS A 130 9.30 28.00 29.73
C HIS A 130 9.49 28.06 28.22
N GLN A 131 10.68 28.47 27.76
CA GLN A 131 11.01 28.55 26.34
C GLN A 131 11.01 27.17 25.64
N MET A 132 11.47 26.12 26.32
CA MET A 132 11.40 24.75 25.80
C MET A 132 9.96 24.22 25.78
N ALA A 133 9.16 24.53 26.79
CA ALA A 133 7.76 24.13 26.88
C ALA A 133 6.85 24.87 25.86
N ASP A 134 7.16 26.12 25.52
CA ASP A 134 6.44 26.89 24.50
C ASP A 134 6.75 26.44 23.06
N ASN A 135 7.92 25.81 22.84
CA ASN A 135 8.35 25.28 21.54
C ASN A 135 8.06 23.77 21.36
N ALA A 136 7.56 23.09 22.39
CA ALA A 136 7.20 21.68 22.32
C ALA A 136 5.88 21.48 21.53
N PRO A 137 5.73 20.41 20.73
CA PRO A 137 4.47 20.11 20.05
C PRO A 137 3.39 19.78 21.09
N GLY A 138 2.53 20.75 21.39
CA GLY A 138 1.47 20.64 22.39
C GLY A 138 1.52 21.73 23.46
N ALA A 139 0.96 21.44 24.64
CA ALA A 139 1.01 22.31 25.81
C ALA A 139 1.48 21.56 27.04
N VAL A 140 2.29 22.22 27.86
CA VAL A 140 2.74 21.70 29.17
C VAL A 140 2.08 22.55 30.24
N TYR A 141 1.57 21.91 31.29
CA TYR A 141 0.89 22.62 32.37
C TYR A 141 1.21 22.06 33.75
N GLU A 142 1.09 22.94 34.73
CA GLU A 142 1.01 22.65 36.15
C GLU A 142 -0.33 23.19 36.67
N CYS A 143 -1.11 22.33 37.31
CA CYS A 143 -2.41 22.68 37.84
C CYS A 143 -2.56 22.21 39.29
N VAL A 144 -3.01 23.10 40.18
CA VAL A 144 -3.26 22.77 41.58
C VAL A 144 -4.75 22.65 41.83
N ARG A 145 -5.14 21.60 42.55
CA ARG A 145 -6.45 21.47 43.18
C ARG A 145 -6.29 21.71 44.68
N THR A 146 -6.92 22.76 45.21
CA THR A 146 -6.88 23.04 46.65
C THR A 146 -7.73 22.05 47.45
N ALA A 147 -7.50 21.95 48.77
CA ALA A 147 -8.30 21.12 49.67
C ALA A 147 -9.81 21.43 49.63
N GLY A 148 -10.19 22.66 49.23
CA GLY A 148 -11.58 23.08 49.01
C GLY A 148 -12.16 22.72 47.62
N GLY A 149 -11.42 22.01 46.77
CA GLY A 149 -11.88 21.52 45.46
C GLY A 149 -11.78 22.52 44.30
N ARG A 150 -11.12 23.66 44.48
CA ARG A 150 -10.89 24.66 43.44
C ARG A 150 -9.65 24.30 42.62
N TRP A 151 -9.74 24.41 41.30
CA TRP A 151 -8.64 24.16 40.37
C TRP A 151 -8.06 25.49 39.87
N ALA A 152 -6.74 25.55 39.73
CA ALA A 152 -6.04 26.70 39.16
C ALA A 152 -4.75 26.22 38.46
N TYR A 153 -4.50 26.72 37.25
CA TYR A 153 -3.20 26.54 36.61
C TYR A 153 -2.18 27.47 37.28
N THR A 154 -1.14 26.89 37.87
CA THR A 154 0.01 27.62 38.42
C THR A 154 1.06 27.89 37.35
N TYR A 155 1.06 27.08 36.29
CA TYR A 155 1.83 27.30 35.08
C TYR A 155 1.13 26.65 33.87
N HIS A 156 1.18 27.29 32.70
CA HIS A 156 0.85 26.65 31.44
C HIS A 156 1.62 27.33 30.30
N SER A 157 2.02 26.57 29.29
CA SER A 157 2.63 27.13 28.07
C SER A 157 1.60 27.87 27.21
N ALA A 158 2.08 28.71 26.30
CA ALA A 158 1.23 29.49 25.39
C ALA A 158 0.36 28.59 24.48
N GLY A 159 0.84 27.39 24.16
CA GLY A 159 0.14 26.40 23.35
C GLY A 159 -1.19 25.92 23.94
N LEU A 160 -1.43 26.07 25.25
CA LEU A 160 -2.66 25.60 25.90
C LEU A 160 -3.90 26.37 25.39
N ALA A 161 -3.76 27.67 25.15
CA ALA A 161 -4.84 28.50 24.61
C ALA A 161 -5.16 28.15 23.15
N ASP A 162 -4.13 27.86 22.34
CA ASP A 162 -4.26 27.50 20.93
C ASP A 162 -4.86 26.10 20.73
N LEU A 163 -4.54 25.13 21.59
CA LEU A 163 -5.06 23.76 21.50
C LEU A 163 -6.57 23.67 21.74
N PHE A 164 -7.12 24.52 22.60
CA PHE A 164 -8.54 24.48 22.99
C PHE A 164 -9.36 25.66 22.45
N GLY A 165 -8.71 26.67 21.85
CA GLY A 165 -9.36 27.86 21.30
C GLY A 165 -9.98 28.76 22.37
N VAL A 166 -9.38 28.81 23.56
CA VAL A 166 -9.86 29.56 24.71
C VAL A 166 -8.87 30.68 25.03
N SER A 167 -9.37 31.86 25.41
CA SER A 167 -8.50 33.00 25.73
C SER A 167 -7.67 32.72 27.00
N PRO A 168 -6.40 33.18 27.08
CA PRO A 168 -5.59 33.05 28.30
C PRO A 168 -6.26 33.69 29.53
N GLU A 169 -7.02 34.77 29.33
CA GLU A 169 -7.78 35.44 30.39
C GLU A 169 -8.91 34.56 30.96
N ASP A 170 -9.58 33.78 30.10
CA ASP A 170 -10.62 32.84 30.53
C ASP A 170 -10.02 31.65 31.30
N ILE A 171 -8.85 31.16 30.89
CA ILE A 171 -8.12 30.08 31.58
C ILE A 171 -7.66 30.54 32.97
N ALA A 172 -7.15 31.77 33.08
CA ALA A 172 -6.74 32.36 34.35
C ALA A 172 -7.92 32.60 35.31
N ARG A 173 -9.11 32.92 34.78
CA ARG A 173 -10.33 33.15 35.57
C ARG A 173 -10.96 31.85 36.07
N ASP A 174 -11.03 30.85 35.19
CA ASP A 174 -11.56 29.52 35.48
C ASP A 174 -10.74 28.44 34.76
N ALA A 175 -9.98 27.64 35.51
CA ALA A 175 -9.16 26.56 34.98
C ALA A 175 -9.99 25.46 34.28
N ARG A 176 -11.31 25.39 34.50
CA ARG A 176 -12.18 24.44 33.80
C ARG A 176 -12.64 24.92 32.43
N SER A 177 -12.31 26.16 32.06
CA SER A 177 -12.72 26.76 30.79
C SER A 177 -12.19 26.04 29.55
N ILE A 178 -11.03 25.35 29.65
CA ILE A 178 -10.50 24.54 28.55
C ILE A 178 -11.42 23.35 28.18
N PHE A 179 -12.23 22.87 29.13
CA PHE A 179 -13.18 21.79 28.91
C PHE A 179 -14.57 22.29 28.50
N ARG A 180 -14.75 23.59 28.26
CA ARG A 180 -16.05 24.20 27.92
C ARG A 180 -16.65 23.64 26.61
N HIS A 181 -15.79 23.11 25.73
CA HIS A 181 -16.15 22.54 24.44
C HIS A 181 -15.88 21.02 24.33
N ALA A 182 -15.61 20.36 25.45
CA ALA A 182 -15.47 18.90 25.55
C ALA A 182 -16.80 18.25 25.97
N ASP A 183 -16.99 16.98 25.62
CA ASP A 183 -18.22 16.25 25.95
C ASP A 183 -18.40 16.10 27.48
N ALA A 184 -19.59 16.40 27.99
CA ALA A 184 -19.89 16.37 29.43
C ALA A 184 -19.74 14.97 30.06
N THR A 185 -19.84 13.92 29.26
CA THR A 185 -19.67 12.51 29.64
C THR A 185 -18.19 12.15 29.76
N GLU A 186 -17.35 12.66 28.85
CA GLU A 186 -15.89 12.52 28.92
C GLU A 186 -15.32 13.23 30.15
N ILE A 187 -15.81 14.44 30.44
CA ILE A 187 -15.41 15.22 31.63
C ILE A 187 -15.72 14.45 32.93
N LYS A 188 -16.88 13.80 33.03
CA LYS A 188 -17.23 12.98 34.19
C LYS A 188 -16.31 11.77 34.36
N GLY A 189 -15.90 11.14 33.26
CA GLY A 189 -14.95 10.01 33.27
C GLY A 189 -13.57 10.42 33.78
N ILE A 190 -13.05 11.55 33.28
CA ILE A 190 -11.76 12.12 33.73
C ILE A 190 -11.81 12.44 35.22
N VAL A 191 -12.91 13.04 35.72
CA VAL A 191 -13.06 13.37 37.14
C VAL A 191 -13.04 12.11 38.03
N ALA A 192 -13.59 10.99 37.55
CA ALA A 192 -13.54 9.72 38.27
C ALA A 192 -12.12 9.11 38.28
N GLU A 193 -11.42 9.15 37.14
CA GLU A 193 -10.04 8.68 37.01
C GLU A 193 -9.06 9.54 37.81
N ILE A 194 -9.27 10.85 37.85
CA ILE A 194 -8.56 11.79 38.73
C ILE A 194 -8.68 11.36 40.19
N GLY A 195 -9.88 10.96 40.63
CA GLY A 195 -10.09 10.46 41.98
C GLY A 195 -9.32 9.18 42.29
N HIS A 196 -9.25 8.26 41.32
CA HIS A 196 -8.52 7.01 41.45
C HIS A 196 -6.99 7.21 41.41
N ALA A 197 -6.50 8.03 40.47
CA ALA A 197 -5.07 8.32 40.30
C ALA A 197 -4.46 9.03 41.51
N VAL A 198 -5.22 9.86 42.22
CA VAL A 198 -4.77 10.50 43.48
C VAL A 198 -4.55 9.45 44.58
N GLN A 199 -5.34 8.38 44.60
CA GLN A 199 -5.20 7.30 45.59
C GLN A 199 -4.07 6.33 45.23
N THR A 200 -3.82 6.10 43.94
CA THR A 200 -2.84 5.11 43.45
C THR A 200 -1.49 5.70 43.04
N GLY A 201 -1.39 7.04 42.88
CA GLY A 201 -0.19 7.73 42.38
C GLY A 201 0.11 7.51 40.90
N GLY A 202 -0.88 7.00 40.15
CA GLY A 202 -0.76 6.63 38.73
C GLY A 202 -0.84 7.81 37.76
N THR A 203 -0.24 7.64 36.58
CA THR A 203 -0.36 8.59 35.45
C THR A 203 -1.66 8.32 34.70
N ILE A 204 -2.38 9.38 34.35
CA ILE A 204 -3.56 9.36 33.50
C ILE A 204 -3.11 9.72 32.09
N GLU A 205 -3.38 8.87 31.12
CA GLU A 205 -3.15 9.13 29.70
C GLU A 205 -4.46 8.91 28.94
N ARG A 206 -4.98 9.95 28.30
CA ARG A 206 -6.33 9.92 27.71
C ARG A 206 -6.49 10.87 26.55
N VAL A 207 -7.09 10.39 25.46
CA VAL A 207 -7.48 11.23 24.32
C VAL A 207 -8.85 11.86 24.58
N LEU A 208 -8.96 13.16 24.35
CA LEU A 208 -10.14 13.98 24.58
C LEU A 208 -10.67 14.53 23.26
N SER A 209 -11.99 14.45 23.05
CA SER A 209 -12.62 15.07 21.90
C SER A 209 -13.02 16.50 22.23
N VAL A 210 -12.43 17.46 21.53
CA VAL A 210 -12.63 18.90 21.76
C VAL A 210 -13.18 19.54 20.50
N ALA A 211 -14.33 20.21 20.61
CA ALA A 211 -14.88 21.00 19.52
C ALA A 211 -14.21 22.38 19.48
N HIS A 212 -13.09 22.50 18.77
CA HIS A 212 -12.36 23.77 18.68
C HIS A 212 -13.17 24.82 17.89
N PRO A 213 -13.37 26.04 18.41
CA PRO A 213 -14.28 27.04 17.82
C PRO A 213 -13.99 27.40 16.36
N THR A 214 -12.72 27.44 15.95
CA THR A 214 -12.29 27.79 14.58
C THR A 214 -11.72 26.63 13.77
N ARG A 215 -11.35 25.52 14.42
CA ARG A 215 -10.59 24.42 13.80
C ARG A 215 -11.42 23.14 13.68
N GLY A 216 -12.62 23.09 14.26
CA GLY A 216 -13.50 21.93 14.23
C GLY A 216 -13.13 20.89 15.28
N ALA A 217 -13.62 19.65 15.14
CA ALA A 217 -13.33 18.58 16.09
C ALA A 217 -11.82 18.28 16.13
N ARG A 218 -11.27 18.13 17.33
CA ARG A 218 -9.87 17.82 17.62
C ARG A 218 -9.77 16.72 18.65
N ALA A 219 -8.78 15.84 18.49
CA ALA A 219 -8.43 14.81 19.45
C ALA A 219 -7.16 15.24 20.20
N ILE A 220 -7.28 15.52 21.49
CA ILE A 220 -6.18 16.00 22.33
C ILE A 220 -5.76 14.90 23.31
N LEU A 221 -4.54 14.39 23.19
CA LEU A 221 -3.96 13.45 24.14
C LEU A 221 -3.50 14.21 25.40
N LEU A 222 -4.15 13.93 26.52
CA LEU A 222 -3.83 14.42 27.85
C LEU A 222 -3.03 13.36 28.62
N THR A 223 -1.81 13.69 29.02
CA THR A 223 -1.00 12.86 29.92
C THR A 223 -0.72 13.63 31.20
N THR A 224 -1.22 13.20 32.35
CA THR A 224 -1.10 13.93 33.61
C THR A 224 -0.94 13.05 34.83
N ARG A 225 -0.16 13.51 35.81
CA ARG A 225 0.12 12.77 37.04
C ARG A 225 -0.13 13.62 38.30
N PRO A 226 -0.82 13.07 39.32
CA PRO A 226 -1.05 13.75 40.58
C PRO A 226 0.11 13.63 41.57
N TYR A 227 0.32 14.70 42.33
CA TYR A 227 1.23 14.81 43.45
C TYR A 227 0.47 15.41 44.65
N PRO A 228 -0.08 14.56 45.54
CA PRO A 228 -0.78 15.03 46.73
C PRO A 228 0.18 15.73 47.70
N GLN A 229 -0.26 16.84 48.28
CA GLN A 229 0.52 17.67 49.20
C GLN A 229 0.06 17.45 50.65
N PRO A 230 0.94 17.66 51.65
CA PRO A 230 0.60 17.49 53.06
C PRO A 230 -0.54 18.39 53.56
N ASP A 231 -0.80 19.51 52.89
CA ASP A 231 -1.85 20.48 53.21
C ASP A 231 -3.24 20.11 52.66
N GLY A 232 -3.35 18.94 52.02
CA GLY A 232 -4.58 18.44 51.40
C GLY A 232 -4.84 18.98 49.98
N SER A 233 -3.92 19.76 49.40
CA SER A 233 -3.95 20.11 47.98
C SER A 233 -3.32 19.01 47.11
N THR A 234 -3.52 19.06 45.79
CA THR A 234 -2.89 18.13 44.84
C THR A 234 -2.38 18.90 43.63
N ILE A 235 -1.10 18.76 43.31
CA ILE A 235 -0.48 19.36 42.12
C ILE A 235 -0.48 18.33 41.00
N TRP A 236 -0.84 18.76 39.80
CA TRP A 236 -0.89 17.94 38.59
C TRP A 236 0.08 18.50 37.58
N PHE A 237 1.00 17.66 37.12
CA PHE A 237 1.86 17.97 35.98
C PHE A 237 1.35 17.20 34.79
N GLY A 238 1.30 17.82 33.62
CA GLY A 238 0.86 17.12 32.43
C GLY A 238 1.19 17.81 31.13
N THR A 239 1.06 17.03 30.06
CA THR A 239 1.17 17.48 28.68
C THR A 239 -0.15 17.25 27.95
N MET A 240 -0.43 18.09 26.97
CA MET A 240 -1.59 18.01 26.09
C MET A 240 -1.11 18.15 24.65
N VAL A 241 -1.36 17.16 23.78
CA VAL A 241 -0.87 17.16 22.40
C VAL A 241 -2.03 16.92 21.44
N ASP A 242 -2.10 17.65 20.34
CA ASP A 242 -3.07 17.39 19.26
C ASP A 242 -2.66 16.13 18.50
N VAL A 243 -3.43 15.05 18.67
CA VAL A 243 -3.22 13.76 18.00
C VAL A 243 -4.24 13.53 16.89
N THR A 244 -5.01 14.55 16.47
CA THR A 244 -6.11 14.43 15.52
C THR A 244 -5.71 13.67 14.26
N ALA A 245 -4.57 14.01 13.65
CA ALA A 245 -4.08 13.34 12.45
C ALA A 245 -3.83 11.83 12.65
N GLN A 246 -3.23 11.46 13.78
CA GLN A 246 -2.96 10.07 14.14
C GLN A 246 -4.27 9.31 14.43
N THR A 247 -5.20 9.90 15.19
CA THR A 247 -6.48 9.25 15.51
C THR A 247 -7.36 9.10 14.27
N THR A 248 -7.35 10.07 13.33
CA THR A 248 -8.03 9.92 12.04
C THR A 248 -7.39 8.84 11.18
N ALA A 249 -6.06 8.72 11.17
CA ALA A 249 -5.38 7.68 10.41
C ALA A 249 -5.66 6.27 10.96
N GLU A 250 -5.62 6.10 12.29
CA GLU A 250 -5.96 4.83 12.95
C GLU A 250 -7.44 4.47 12.77
N ARG A 251 -8.34 5.45 12.86
CA ARG A 251 -9.77 5.24 12.62
C ARG A 251 -10.07 4.92 11.16
N SER A 252 -9.44 5.60 10.20
CA SER A 252 -9.57 5.27 8.78
C SER A 252 -8.95 3.93 8.43
N ALA A 253 -7.85 3.52 9.08
CA ALA A 253 -7.28 2.19 8.93
C ALA A 253 -8.18 1.11 9.53
N ALA A 254 -8.79 1.36 10.69
CA ALA A 254 -9.76 0.46 11.31
C ALA A 254 -11.06 0.37 10.50
N GLU A 255 -11.59 1.48 10.00
CA GLU A 255 -12.76 1.54 9.12
C GLU A 255 -12.46 0.87 7.78
N ALA A 256 -11.27 1.06 7.18
CA ALA A 256 -10.86 0.37 5.96
C ALA A 256 -10.66 -1.14 6.17
N LEU A 257 -10.13 -1.56 7.33
CA LEU A 257 -10.02 -2.97 7.68
C LEU A 257 -11.41 -3.59 7.91
N ASN A 258 -12.33 -2.87 8.54
CA ASN A 258 -13.70 -3.32 8.78
C ASN A 258 -14.51 -3.37 7.48
N ASP A 259 -14.38 -2.37 6.60
CA ASP A 259 -14.96 -2.36 5.25
C ASP A 259 -14.39 -3.50 4.39
N ALA A 260 -13.09 -3.78 4.48
CA ALA A 260 -12.47 -4.92 3.80
C ALA A 260 -13.00 -6.25 4.35
N HIS A 261 -13.17 -6.37 5.67
CA HIS A 261 -13.77 -7.54 6.32
C HIS A 261 -15.23 -7.76 5.91
N GLU A 262 -16.05 -6.68 5.90
CA GLU A 262 -17.44 -6.74 5.46
C GLU A 262 -17.56 -7.05 3.97
N ARG A 263 -16.67 -6.52 3.13
CA ARG A 263 -16.63 -6.86 1.69
C ARG A 263 -16.25 -8.31 1.46
N LEU A 264 -15.27 -8.84 2.19
CA LEU A 264 -14.89 -10.25 2.10
C LEU A 264 -16.02 -11.16 2.56
N ASN A 265 -16.70 -10.83 3.66
CA ASN A 265 -17.88 -11.56 4.13
C ASN A 265 -19.03 -11.51 3.11
N ASN A 266 -19.34 -10.34 2.55
CA ASN A 266 -20.35 -10.20 1.50
C ASN A 266 -19.99 -10.97 0.22
N LEU A 267 -18.71 -11.01 -0.18
CA LEU A 267 -18.27 -11.79 -1.34
C LEU A 267 -18.38 -13.30 -1.08
N ALA A 268 -18.04 -13.75 0.14
CA ALA A 268 -18.18 -15.14 0.54
C ALA A 268 -19.64 -15.58 0.63
N ASP A 269 -20.53 -14.73 1.15
CA ASP A 269 -21.97 -15.02 1.27
C ASP A 269 -22.70 -15.00 -0.09
N ASN A 270 -22.14 -14.36 -1.12
CA ASN A 270 -22.69 -14.34 -2.48
C ASN A 270 -22.03 -15.38 -3.42
N ALA A 271 -21.12 -16.22 -2.92
CA ALA A 271 -20.54 -17.30 -3.71
C ALA A 271 -21.59 -18.38 -4.02
N PRO A 272 -21.54 -19.05 -5.19
CA PRO A 272 -22.50 -20.10 -5.57
C PRO A 272 -22.43 -21.37 -4.71
N GLY A 273 -21.52 -21.43 -3.73
CA GLY A 273 -21.34 -22.52 -2.78
C GLY A 273 -21.01 -21.98 -1.38
N ALA A 274 -20.94 -22.90 -0.41
CA ALA A 274 -20.56 -22.55 0.96
C ALA A 274 -19.04 -22.55 1.12
N LEU A 275 -18.52 -21.51 1.77
CA LEU A 275 -17.09 -21.35 2.07
C LEU A 275 -16.83 -21.40 3.57
N TRP A 276 -15.75 -22.07 3.99
CA TRP A 276 -15.30 -22.01 5.38
C TRP A 276 -13.79 -22.15 5.53
N GLU A 277 -13.28 -21.59 6.62
CA GLU A 277 -11.92 -21.80 7.09
C GLU A 277 -11.95 -22.76 8.27
N TYR A 278 -11.23 -23.87 8.13
CA TYR A 278 -11.06 -24.90 9.15
C TYR A 278 -9.61 -24.86 9.64
N ARG A 279 -9.40 -24.72 10.96
CA ARG A 279 -8.06 -24.62 11.55
C ARG A 279 -7.76 -25.83 12.43
N GLU A 280 -6.57 -26.39 12.24
CA GLU A 280 -6.03 -27.49 13.02
C GLU A 280 -4.84 -26.98 13.86
N SER A 281 -4.97 -27.05 15.18
CA SER A 281 -3.88 -26.72 16.11
C SER A 281 -2.86 -27.86 16.17
N VAL A 282 -1.63 -27.53 16.60
CA VAL A 282 -0.53 -28.50 16.77
C VAL A 282 -0.89 -29.64 17.73
N ASP A 283 -1.86 -29.40 18.61
CA ASP A 283 -2.34 -30.33 19.65
C ASP A 283 -3.48 -31.24 19.15
N GLY A 284 -3.87 -31.13 17.87
CA GLY A 284 -4.98 -31.86 17.25
C GLY A 284 -6.36 -31.25 17.50
N GLY A 285 -6.44 -30.02 18.03
CA GLY A 285 -7.68 -29.29 18.20
C GLY A 285 -8.19 -28.73 16.87
N GLN A 286 -9.48 -28.90 16.59
CA GLN A 286 -10.11 -28.50 15.33
C GLN A 286 -11.20 -27.47 15.60
N CYS A 287 -11.24 -26.39 14.82
CA CYS A 287 -12.32 -25.42 14.89
C CYS A 287 -12.57 -24.74 13.55
N PHE A 288 -13.81 -24.27 13.34
CA PHE A 288 -14.08 -23.32 12.26
C PHE A 288 -13.58 -21.95 12.68
N ALA A 289 -12.60 -21.43 11.94
CA ALA A 289 -12.15 -20.05 12.08
C ALA A 289 -13.16 -19.08 11.43
N TYR A 290 -13.84 -19.52 10.37
CA TYR A 290 -14.88 -18.78 9.66
C TYR A 290 -15.78 -19.74 8.87
N PHE A 291 -17.06 -19.40 8.67
CA PHE A 291 -17.92 -20.04 7.66
C PHE A 291 -18.97 -19.04 7.13
N SER A 292 -19.27 -19.12 5.83
CA SER A 292 -20.28 -18.29 5.14
C SER A 292 -21.70 -18.61 5.60
N ALA A 293 -22.62 -17.65 5.47
CA ALA A 293 -24.02 -17.78 5.84
C ALA A 293 -24.74 -18.94 5.12
N SER A 294 -24.27 -19.34 3.93
CA SER A 294 -24.86 -20.43 3.15
C SER A 294 -24.49 -21.84 3.64
N LEU A 295 -23.46 -21.99 4.48
CA LEU A 295 -23.02 -23.31 4.96
C LEU A 295 -24.11 -24.04 5.76
N PRO A 296 -24.72 -23.43 6.81
CA PRO A 296 -25.81 -24.05 7.58
C PRO A 296 -26.94 -24.57 6.70
N ASP A 297 -27.37 -23.78 5.72
CA ASP A 297 -28.48 -24.10 4.82
C ASP A 297 -28.11 -25.17 3.80
N MET A 298 -26.86 -25.24 3.35
CA MET A 298 -26.42 -26.26 2.38
C MET A 298 -26.24 -27.64 3.03
N VAL A 299 -25.81 -27.70 4.29
CA VAL A 299 -25.60 -28.97 5.00
C VAL A 299 -26.79 -29.39 5.86
N GLY A 300 -27.73 -28.48 6.17
CA GLY A 300 -28.92 -28.75 6.99
C GLY A 300 -28.64 -28.79 8.49
N VAL A 301 -27.64 -28.05 8.95
CA VAL A 301 -27.19 -28.01 10.36
C VAL A 301 -27.20 -26.57 10.84
N SER A 302 -27.72 -26.31 12.03
CA SER A 302 -27.80 -24.94 12.54
C SER A 302 -26.41 -24.31 12.71
N ALA A 303 -26.31 -22.99 12.47
CA ALA A 303 -25.07 -22.24 12.68
C ALA A 303 -24.56 -22.34 14.14
N THR A 304 -25.47 -22.49 15.10
CA THR A 304 -25.14 -22.67 16.52
C THR A 304 -24.44 -24.01 16.76
N ASP A 305 -24.92 -25.09 16.15
CA ASP A 305 -24.30 -26.41 16.25
C ASP A 305 -22.93 -26.44 15.58
N LEU A 306 -22.80 -25.82 14.39
CA LEU A 306 -21.53 -25.74 13.66
C LEU A 306 -20.46 -24.96 14.43
N ARG A 307 -20.83 -23.90 15.17
CA ARG A 307 -19.90 -23.15 16.03
C ARG A 307 -19.47 -23.94 17.27
N GLY A 308 -20.34 -24.79 17.80
CA GLY A 308 -20.05 -25.61 18.97
C GLY A 308 -19.21 -26.86 18.66
N ASP A 309 -19.42 -27.44 17.48
CA ASP A 309 -18.76 -28.67 17.04
C ASP A 309 -18.58 -28.66 15.52
N CYS A 310 -17.33 -28.55 15.05
CA CYS A 310 -17.03 -28.51 13.62
C CYS A 310 -17.27 -29.86 12.91
N THR A 311 -17.35 -30.96 13.64
CA THR A 311 -17.68 -32.28 13.06
C THR A 311 -19.17 -32.42 12.72
N SER A 312 -20.01 -31.53 13.24
CA SER A 312 -21.45 -31.52 12.95
C SER A 312 -21.77 -31.28 11.47
N VAL A 313 -20.84 -30.72 10.68
CA VAL A 313 -20.97 -30.59 9.22
C VAL A 313 -21.16 -31.94 8.52
N LEU A 314 -20.72 -33.04 9.15
CA LEU A 314 -20.85 -34.40 8.62
C LEU A 314 -22.16 -35.11 9.02
N ARG A 315 -23.03 -34.45 9.82
CA ARG A 315 -24.17 -35.08 10.48
C ARG A 315 -25.16 -35.76 9.53
N HIS A 316 -25.37 -35.19 8.35
CA HIS A 316 -26.34 -35.65 7.36
C HIS A 316 -25.71 -36.40 6.18
N LEU A 317 -24.42 -36.73 6.27
CA LEU A 317 -23.78 -37.60 5.29
C LEU A 317 -24.10 -39.07 5.62
N PRO A 318 -24.42 -39.91 4.61
CA PRO A 318 -24.55 -41.34 4.80
C PRO A 318 -23.28 -41.95 5.41
N PRO A 319 -23.38 -42.97 6.27
CA PRO A 319 -22.22 -43.57 6.94
C PRO A 319 -21.13 -44.06 5.97
N GLU A 320 -21.51 -44.60 4.80
CA GLU A 320 -20.55 -44.98 3.76
C GLU A 320 -19.78 -43.78 3.18
N GLU A 321 -20.45 -42.63 3.02
CA GLU A 321 -19.85 -41.41 2.49
C GLU A 321 -18.94 -40.74 3.53
N VAL A 322 -19.33 -40.74 4.81
CA VAL A 322 -18.48 -40.24 5.91
C VAL A 322 -17.14 -40.99 5.94
N ALA A 323 -17.17 -42.32 5.86
CA ALA A 323 -15.96 -43.14 5.89
C ALA A 323 -15.04 -42.83 4.69
N ARG A 324 -15.62 -42.71 3.50
CA ARG A 324 -14.87 -42.43 2.27
C ARG A 324 -14.28 -41.02 2.23
N VAL A 325 -15.09 -40.00 2.54
CA VAL A 325 -14.65 -38.60 2.58
C VAL A 325 -13.53 -38.41 3.59
N ASN A 326 -13.64 -38.99 4.78
CA ASN A 326 -12.57 -38.93 5.79
C ASN A 326 -11.29 -39.60 5.32
N GLN A 327 -11.38 -40.79 4.72
CA GLN A 327 -10.21 -41.50 4.19
C GLN A 327 -9.49 -40.70 3.09
N GLU A 328 -10.24 -40.15 2.12
CA GLU A 328 -9.66 -39.33 1.07
C GLU A 328 -9.06 -38.02 1.63
N PHE A 329 -9.71 -37.42 2.64
CA PHE A 329 -9.22 -36.22 3.31
C PHE A 329 -7.97 -36.49 4.16
N ASP A 330 -7.88 -37.64 4.83
CA ASP A 330 -6.68 -38.09 5.58
C ASP A 330 -5.44 -38.18 4.65
N VAL A 331 -5.63 -38.69 3.43
CA VAL A 331 -4.57 -38.79 2.43
C VAL A 331 -4.12 -37.39 1.99
N ALA A 332 -5.06 -36.51 1.66
CA ALA A 332 -4.75 -35.14 1.26
C ALA A 332 -4.09 -34.34 2.39
N ARG A 333 -4.51 -34.57 3.64
CA ARG A 333 -3.93 -33.97 4.85
C ARG A 333 -2.49 -34.39 5.05
N SER A 334 -2.22 -35.69 4.93
CA SER A 334 -0.88 -36.25 5.06
C SER A 334 0.07 -35.74 3.96
N ALA A 335 -0.46 -35.57 2.74
CA ALA A 335 0.30 -35.09 1.58
C ALA A 335 0.39 -33.55 1.46
N ARG A 336 -0.31 -32.79 2.32
CA ARG A 336 -0.46 -31.32 2.22
C ARG A 336 -0.89 -30.85 0.82
N SER A 337 -1.81 -31.60 0.21
CA SER A 337 -2.21 -31.41 -1.18
C SER A 337 -3.67 -30.95 -1.29
N LEU A 338 -4.04 -30.43 -2.46
CA LEU A 338 -5.44 -30.09 -2.77
C LEU A 338 -6.32 -31.32 -2.60
N PHE A 339 -7.41 -31.16 -1.86
CA PHE A 339 -8.45 -32.16 -1.70
C PHE A 339 -9.66 -31.81 -2.56
N SER A 340 -10.25 -32.80 -3.24
CA SER A 340 -11.51 -32.63 -3.96
C SER A 340 -12.26 -33.95 -4.02
N CYS A 341 -13.49 -34.00 -3.51
CA CYS A 341 -14.34 -35.18 -3.59
C CYS A 341 -15.82 -34.80 -3.78
N ALA A 342 -16.55 -35.63 -4.53
CA ALA A 342 -17.99 -35.51 -4.67
C ALA A 342 -18.68 -36.61 -3.86
N PHE A 343 -19.65 -36.26 -3.01
CA PHE A 343 -20.37 -37.18 -2.13
C PHE A 343 -21.88 -36.89 -2.10
N TRP A 344 -22.65 -37.86 -1.64
CA TRP A 344 -24.08 -37.68 -1.39
C TRP A 344 -24.34 -37.15 0.02
N LEU A 345 -25.26 -36.20 0.12
CA LEU A 345 -25.72 -35.59 1.37
C LEU A 345 -27.24 -35.76 1.47
N ASP A 346 -27.74 -36.32 2.57
CA ASP A 346 -29.18 -36.47 2.80
C ASP A 346 -29.73 -35.26 3.54
N HIS A 347 -29.98 -34.17 2.80
CA HIS A 347 -30.41 -32.91 3.39
C HIS A 347 -31.82 -33.03 4.00
N PRO A 348 -32.04 -32.59 5.25
CA PRO A 348 -33.30 -32.80 5.97
C PRO A 348 -34.52 -32.13 5.29
N GLU A 349 -34.34 -30.98 4.64
CA GLU A 349 -35.43 -30.26 3.96
C GLU A 349 -35.45 -30.43 2.44
N HIS A 350 -34.32 -30.82 1.86
CA HIS A 350 -34.11 -30.75 0.41
C HIS A 350 -34.02 -32.15 -0.21
N GLY A 351 -33.87 -33.20 0.60
CA GLY A 351 -33.65 -34.57 0.13
C GLY A 351 -32.20 -34.78 -0.30
N THR A 352 -31.92 -35.93 -0.88
CA THR A 352 -30.56 -36.31 -1.29
C THR A 352 -29.99 -35.32 -2.31
N ARG A 353 -28.76 -34.84 -2.06
CA ARG A 353 -28.03 -33.88 -2.89
C ARG A 353 -26.65 -34.40 -3.20
N ARG A 354 -26.17 -34.12 -4.42
CA ARG A 354 -24.80 -34.40 -4.83
C ARG A 354 -23.95 -33.16 -4.54
N MET A 355 -23.02 -33.30 -3.61
CA MET A 355 -22.17 -32.21 -3.17
C MET A 355 -20.74 -32.42 -3.67
N LEU A 356 -20.08 -31.35 -4.11
CA LEU A 356 -18.66 -31.32 -4.44
C LEU A 356 -17.91 -30.48 -3.40
N LEU A 357 -16.99 -31.09 -2.69
CA LEU A 357 -16.17 -30.47 -1.66
C LEU A 357 -14.73 -30.36 -2.15
N SER A 358 -14.16 -29.17 -2.07
CA SER A 358 -12.75 -28.91 -2.37
C SER A 358 -12.08 -28.16 -1.22
N ALA A 359 -10.89 -28.58 -0.80
CA ALA A 359 -10.17 -27.97 0.31
C ALA A 359 -8.68 -27.77 -0.02
N GLN A 360 -8.14 -26.61 0.34
CA GLN A 360 -6.74 -26.26 0.12
C GLN A 360 -6.04 -25.91 1.45
N PRO A 361 -4.87 -26.50 1.75
CA PRO A 361 -4.13 -26.22 2.97
C PRO A 361 -3.23 -24.97 2.84
N ALA A 362 -3.07 -24.25 3.95
CA ALA A 362 -2.13 -23.15 4.14
C ALA A 362 -1.48 -23.24 5.53
N GLU A 363 -0.16 -23.06 5.59
CA GLU A 363 0.61 -23.15 6.83
C GLU A 363 0.67 -21.79 7.53
N LEU A 364 0.26 -21.74 8.81
CA LEU A 364 0.27 -20.53 9.64
C LEU A 364 1.55 -20.45 10.48
N SER A 365 1.92 -19.23 10.88
CA SER A 365 3.04 -18.97 11.79
C SER A 365 2.85 -19.74 13.11
N GLY A 366 3.74 -20.69 13.40
CA GLY A 366 3.65 -21.57 14.57
C GLY A 366 3.29 -23.04 14.28
N GLY A 367 3.18 -23.44 13.00
CA GLY A 367 3.03 -24.85 12.60
C GLY A 367 1.60 -25.37 12.58
N ALA A 368 0.60 -24.53 12.85
CA ALA A 368 -0.81 -24.84 12.65
C ALA A 368 -1.16 -24.80 11.16
N ILE A 369 -2.11 -25.64 10.73
CA ILE A 369 -2.57 -25.70 9.33
C ILE A 369 -4.00 -25.16 9.26
N SER A 370 -4.24 -24.25 8.32
CA SER A 370 -5.58 -23.78 7.98
C SER A 370 -6.00 -24.35 6.62
N TRP A 371 -7.23 -24.84 6.53
CA TRP A 371 -7.83 -25.36 5.31
C TRP A 371 -8.93 -24.41 4.86
N PHE A 372 -8.81 -23.92 3.63
CA PHE A 372 -9.85 -23.13 2.97
C PHE A 372 -10.70 -24.07 2.14
N VAL A 373 -11.99 -24.13 2.44
CA VAL A 373 -12.89 -25.17 1.95
C VAL A 373 -14.07 -24.55 1.21
N ASN A 374 -14.44 -25.17 0.08
CA ASN A 374 -15.55 -24.80 -0.77
C ASN A 374 -16.46 -26.01 -1.01
N LEU A 375 -17.77 -25.81 -0.90
CA LEU A 375 -18.80 -26.84 -1.08
C LEU A 375 -19.85 -26.36 -2.08
N LEU A 376 -20.05 -27.13 -3.16
CA LEU A 376 -21.01 -26.84 -4.23
C LEU A 376 -22.07 -27.94 -4.34
N ASP A 377 -23.31 -27.59 -4.65
CA ASP A 377 -24.35 -28.54 -5.04
C ASP A 377 -24.30 -28.75 -6.57
N ILE A 378 -23.90 -29.95 -6.99
CA ILE A 378 -23.74 -30.33 -8.40
C ILE A 378 -24.87 -31.22 -8.93
N THR A 379 -25.95 -31.40 -8.16
CA THR A 379 -27.04 -32.34 -8.48
C THR A 379 -27.60 -32.15 -9.91
N ARG A 380 -27.87 -30.90 -10.31
CA ARG A 380 -28.41 -30.58 -11.64
C ARG A 380 -27.42 -30.82 -12.79
N GLN A 381 -26.11 -30.74 -12.52
CA GLN A 381 -25.08 -30.87 -13.54
C GLN A 381 -24.93 -32.34 -13.97
N GLU A 382 -24.84 -33.26 -13.00
CA GLU A 382 -24.79 -34.71 -13.28
C GLU A 382 -26.10 -35.22 -13.92
N GLU A 383 -27.27 -34.72 -13.51
CA GLU A 383 -28.56 -35.07 -14.15
C GLU A 383 -28.62 -34.69 -15.65
N THR A 384 -27.87 -33.66 -16.05
CA THR A 384 -27.82 -33.18 -17.43
C THR A 384 -26.88 -34.05 -18.27
N GLU A 385 -25.75 -34.48 -17.72
CA GLU A 385 -24.79 -35.39 -18.37
C GLU A 385 -25.39 -36.80 -18.55
N ALA A 386 -26.10 -37.32 -17.54
CA ALA A 386 -26.80 -38.60 -17.62
C ALA A 386 -27.87 -38.66 -18.74
N ARG A 387 -28.51 -37.53 -19.06
CA ARG A 387 -29.48 -37.43 -20.18
C ARG A 387 -28.81 -37.49 -21.57
N ALA A 388 -27.57 -37.06 -21.68
CA ALA A 388 -26.83 -37.08 -22.94
C ALA A 388 -26.32 -38.50 -23.28
N GLU A 389 -26.00 -39.30 -22.27
CA GLU A 389 -25.54 -40.68 -22.42
C GLU A 389 -26.67 -41.64 -22.85
N LEU A 390 -27.90 -41.38 -22.37
CA LEU A 390 -29.13 -42.07 -22.80
C LEU A 390 -29.45 -41.91 -24.30
N ALA A 391 -29.04 -40.80 -24.93
CA ALA A 391 -29.26 -40.56 -26.36
C ALA A 391 -28.32 -41.37 -27.27
N PHE A 392 -27.16 -41.81 -26.75
CA PHE A 392 -26.19 -42.64 -27.49
C PHE A 392 -26.58 -44.12 -27.51
N GLU A 393 -27.33 -44.60 -26.50
CA GLU A 393 -27.90 -45.96 -26.50
C GLU A 393 -29.04 -46.14 -27.52
N GLU A 394 -29.70 -45.06 -27.92
CA GLU A 394 -30.86 -45.06 -28.82
C GLU A 394 -30.52 -45.49 -30.27
N VAL A 395 -29.28 -45.31 -30.70
CA VAL A 395 -28.81 -45.74 -32.03
C VAL A 395 -28.47 -47.24 -32.05
N ARG A 396 -28.08 -47.81 -30.90
CA ARG A 396 -27.88 -49.25 -30.72
C ARG A 396 -29.22 -49.99 -30.66
N ASP A 397 -30.23 -49.36 -30.04
CA ASP A 397 -31.64 -49.81 -30.03
C ASP A 397 -32.20 -49.96 -31.46
N LEU A 398 -31.79 -49.14 -32.43
CA LEU A 398 -32.29 -49.22 -33.82
C LEU A 398 -31.95 -50.55 -34.54
N HIS A 399 -30.85 -51.20 -34.15
CA HIS A 399 -30.43 -52.47 -34.76
C HIS A 399 -31.17 -53.66 -34.13
N GLU A 400 -31.45 -53.61 -32.82
CA GLU A 400 -32.40 -54.52 -32.16
C GLU A 400 -33.85 -54.27 -32.63
N ARG A 401 -34.18 -53.01 -32.97
CA ARG A 401 -35.47 -52.63 -33.54
C ARG A 401 -35.80 -53.32 -34.84
N LEU A 402 -34.85 -53.75 -35.68
CA LEU A 402 -35.22 -54.46 -36.93
C LEU A 402 -35.72 -55.88 -36.66
N ASN A 403 -35.15 -56.57 -35.66
CA ASN A 403 -35.70 -57.84 -35.15
C ASN A 403 -36.99 -57.61 -34.36
N SER A 404 -37.06 -56.50 -33.61
CA SER A 404 -38.28 -56.03 -32.97
C SER A 404 -39.35 -55.59 -33.99
N LEU A 405 -39.00 -55.11 -35.18
CA LEU A 405 -39.91 -54.61 -36.22
C LEU A 405 -40.65 -55.76 -36.89
N ALA A 406 -40.03 -56.94 -37.02
CA ALA A 406 -40.73 -58.16 -37.42
C ALA A 406 -41.68 -58.66 -36.31
N GLY A 407 -41.33 -58.49 -35.03
CA GLY A 407 -42.20 -58.80 -33.87
C GLY A 407 -43.30 -57.76 -33.57
N ASN A 408 -43.06 -56.50 -33.94
CA ASN A 408 -43.93 -55.33 -33.74
C ASN A 408 -44.65 -54.90 -35.02
N ALA A 409 -44.52 -55.66 -36.12
CA ALA A 409 -45.28 -55.43 -37.33
C ALA A 409 -46.77 -55.26 -36.96
N PRO A 410 -47.45 -54.20 -37.42
CA PRO A 410 -48.83 -53.94 -37.04
C PRO A 410 -49.76 -55.11 -37.43
N ALA A 411 -49.37 -55.81 -38.50
CA ALA A 411 -49.94 -57.06 -38.95
C ALA A 411 -49.20 -58.25 -38.34
N ALA A 412 -49.94 -59.30 -37.98
CA ALA A 412 -49.36 -60.61 -37.78
C ALA A 412 -48.89 -61.17 -39.13
N LEU A 413 -47.58 -61.33 -39.27
CA LEU A 413 -46.96 -62.01 -40.41
C LEU A 413 -47.03 -63.51 -40.19
N TYR A 414 -47.34 -64.26 -41.25
CA TYR A 414 -47.41 -65.72 -41.21
C TYR A 414 -47.01 -66.35 -42.54
N GLU A 415 -46.57 -67.60 -42.43
CA GLU A 415 -46.36 -68.52 -43.53
C GLU A 415 -47.33 -69.69 -43.33
N PHE A 416 -48.06 -70.08 -44.37
CA PHE A 416 -49.02 -71.18 -44.35
C PHE A 416 -48.73 -72.17 -45.46
N LEU A 417 -48.79 -73.46 -45.17
CA LEU A 417 -48.56 -74.56 -46.11
C LEU A 417 -49.80 -75.44 -46.16
N MET A 418 -50.22 -75.88 -47.34
CA MET A 418 -51.27 -76.89 -47.49
C MET A 418 -50.86 -77.94 -48.52
N ASP A 419 -51.05 -79.21 -48.16
CA ASP A 419 -50.77 -80.36 -49.02
C ASP A 419 -51.96 -80.77 -49.91
N ASP A 420 -51.73 -81.71 -50.83
CA ASP A 420 -52.72 -82.22 -51.79
C ASP A 420 -53.94 -82.91 -51.13
N SER A 421 -53.84 -83.29 -49.86
CA SER A 421 -54.94 -83.90 -49.10
C SER A 421 -55.85 -82.86 -48.43
N GLY A 422 -55.50 -81.58 -48.52
CA GLY A 422 -56.22 -80.47 -47.89
C GLY A 422 -55.78 -80.21 -46.45
N HIS A 423 -54.67 -80.80 -45.98
CA HIS A 423 -54.16 -80.58 -44.64
C HIS A 423 -53.20 -79.37 -44.61
N GLY A 424 -53.46 -78.42 -43.71
CA GLY A 424 -52.71 -77.17 -43.58
C GLY A 424 -51.77 -77.13 -42.37
N THR A 425 -50.68 -76.34 -42.43
CA THR A 425 -49.79 -76.04 -41.30
C THR A 425 -49.24 -74.61 -41.39
N PHE A 426 -48.90 -73.99 -40.26
CA PHE A 426 -48.28 -72.66 -40.20
C PHE A 426 -46.81 -72.76 -39.73
N PRO A 427 -45.81 -72.84 -40.63
CA PRO A 427 -44.40 -73.04 -40.26
C PRO A 427 -43.76 -71.86 -39.55
N PHE A 428 -44.23 -70.65 -39.85
CA PHE A 428 -43.75 -69.42 -39.23
C PHE A 428 -44.94 -68.50 -39.01
N PHE A 429 -45.05 -67.94 -37.82
CA PHE A 429 -45.97 -66.84 -37.57
C PHE A 429 -45.45 -66.01 -36.41
N THR A 430 -45.75 -64.72 -36.47
CA THR A 430 -45.39 -63.76 -35.42
C THR A 430 -46.39 -63.85 -34.26
N GLY A 431 -45.95 -63.47 -33.04
CA GLY A 431 -46.74 -63.60 -31.81
C GLY A 431 -48.08 -62.84 -31.78
N ARG A 432 -48.36 -61.97 -32.77
CA ARG A 432 -49.65 -61.29 -32.93
C ARG A 432 -50.75 -62.15 -33.52
N MET A 433 -50.42 -63.18 -34.31
CA MET A 433 -51.44 -64.04 -34.93
C MET A 433 -52.33 -64.72 -33.88
N PRO A 434 -51.78 -65.29 -32.79
CA PRO A 434 -52.55 -65.77 -31.65
C PRO A 434 -53.47 -64.71 -31.01
N ALA A 435 -52.98 -63.47 -30.86
CA ALA A 435 -53.73 -62.39 -30.21
C ALA A 435 -54.85 -61.81 -31.09
N LEU A 436 -54.65 -61.78 -32.41
CA LEU A 436 -55.68 -61.34 -33.37
C LEU A 436 -56.78 -62.37 -33.51
N MET A 437 -56.42 -63.65 -33.63
CA MET A 437 -57.38 -64.74 -33.83
C MET A 437 -58.00 -65.22 -32.51
N GLY A 438 -57.40 -64.91 -31.36
CA GLY A 438 -57.88 -65.34 -30.03
C GLY A 438 -57.59 -66.81 -29.72
N VAL A 439 -56.64 -67.42 -30.44
CA VAL A 439 -56.25 -68.84 -30.32
C VAL A 439 -54.79 -68.91 -29.84
N PRO A 440 -54.45 -69.72 -28.81
CA PRO A 440 -53.08 -69.82 -28.33
C PRO A 440 -52.09 -70.32 -29.39
N ALA A 441 -50.84 -69.81 -29.37
CA ALA A 441 -49.81 -70.14 -30.36
C ALA A 441 -49.51 -71.64 -30.47
N GLU A 442 -49.49 -72.33 -29.33
CA GLU A 442 -49.25 -73.78 -29.25
C GLU A 442 -50.33 -74.59 -29.96
N VAL A 443 -51.58 -74.09 -29.92
CA VAL A 443 -52.73 -74.72 -30.59
C VAL A 443 -52.66 -74.49 -32.09
N ILE A 444 -52.31 -73.27 -32.53
CA ILE A 444 -52.12 -72.95 -33.96
C ILE A 444 -50.99 -73.77 -34.58
N ALA A 445 -49.88 -73.95 -33.85
CA ALA A 445 -48.75 -74.73 -34.32
C ALA A 445 -49.05 -76.24 -34.40
N ALA A 446 -49.95 -76.75 -33.54
CA ALA A 446 -50.35 -78.14 -33.51
C ALA A 446 -51.48 -78.48 -34.50
N ASP A 447 -52.43 -77.55 -34.70
CA ASP A 447 -53.58 -77.71 -35.59
C ASP A 447 -53.95 -76.39 -36.28
N SER A 448 -53.74 -76.32 -37.59
CA SER A 448 -54.02 -75.12 -38.38
C SER A 448 -55.51 -74.82 -38.53
N GLN A 449 -56.39 -75.82 -38.35
CA GLN A 449 -57.83 -75.65 -38.50
C GLN A 449 -58.41 -74.72 -37.42
N SER A 450 -57.76 -74.67 -36.26
CA SER A 450 -58.12 -73.79 -35.14
C SER A 450 -58.20 -72.30 -35.50
N VAL A 451 -57.44 -71.85 -36.51
CA VAL A 451 -57.48 -70.46 -37.00
C VAL A 451 -58.75 -70.17 -37.80
N PHE A 452 -59.25 -71.14 -38.57
CA PHE A 452 -60.49 -70.99 -39.33
C PHE A 452 -61.71 -71.06 -38.41
N ASP A 453 -61.67 -71.91 -37.38
CA ASP A 453 -62.76 -72.04 -36.40
C ASP A 453 -62.95 -70.76 -35.55
N ALA A 454 -61.92 -69.91 -35.47
CA ALA A 454 -61.95 -68.64 -34.77
C ALA A 454 -62.56 -67.48 -35.59
N ILE A 455 -63.02 -67.73 -36.82
CA ILE A 455 -63.71 -66.75 -37.67
C ILE A 455 -65.21 -66.76 -37.37
N HIS A 456 -65.86 -65.59 -37.42
CA HIS A 456 -67.30 -65.48 -37.17
C HIS A 456 -68.11 -66.33 -38.16
N PRO A 457 -69.15 -67.06 -37.71
CA PRO A 457 -69.88 -68.02 -38.56
C PRO A 457 -70.45 -67.42 -39.85
N ASP A 458 -70.90 -66.16 -39.81
CA ASP A 458 -71.41 -65.45 -40.99
C ASP A 458 -70.34 -65.17 -42.07
N ASP A 459 -69.07 -65.04 -41.66
CA ASP A 459 -67.97 -64.67 -42.55
C ASP A 459 -67.13 -65.89 -43.00
N LEU A 460 -67.19 -67.00 -42.24
CA LEU A 460 -66.40 -68.21 -42.46
C LEU A 460 -66.60 -68.87 -43.85
N PRO A 461 -67.84 -69.05 -44.38
CA PRO A 461 -68.04 -69.66 -45.69
C PRO A 461 -67.35 -68.92 -46.84
N ALA A 462 -67.25 -67.58 -46.74
CA ALA A 462 -66.61 -66.75 -47.75
C ALA A 462 -65.08 -66.89 -47.71
N VAL A 463 -64.49 -66.95 -46.51
CA VAL A 463 -63.04 -67.11 -46.33
C VAL A 463 -62.55 -68.47 -46.85
N VAL A 464 -63.28 -69.55 -46.55
CA VAL A 464 -62.94 -70.91 -47.03
C VAL A 464 -63.01 -70.99 -48.55
N ALA A 465 -64.07 -70.46 -49.15
CA ALA A 465 -64.23 -70.45 -50.61
C ALA A 465 -63.12 -69.63 -51.31
N GLU A 466 -62.70 -68.51 -50.73
CA GLU A 466 -61.62 -67.69 -51.28
C GLU A 466 -60.23 -68.35 -51.10
N THR A 467 -60.02 -69.09 -50.02
CA THR A 467 -58.78 -69.85 -49.78
C THR A 467 -58.62 -70.97 -50.81
N GLU A 468 -59.68 -71.75 -51.09
CA GLU A 468 -59.66 -72.79 -52.13
C GLU A 468 -59.51 -72.20 -53.55
N ARG A 469 -60.13 -71.04 -53.80
CA ARG A 469 -59.93 -70.33 -55.06
C ARG A 469 -58.47 -69.89 -55.22
N SER A 470 -57.86 -69.32 -54.19
CA SER A 470 -56.45 -68.91 -54.20
C SER A 470 -55.51 -70.11 -54.41
N ARG A 471 -55.81 -71.27 -53.80
CA ARG A 471 -55.04 -72.52 -53.96
C ARG A 471 -55.02 -73.03 -55.40
N THR A 472 -56.15 -73.01 -56.10
CA THR A 472 -56.27 -73.54 -57.47
C THR A 472 -55.82 -72.54 -58.54
N SER A 473 -55.98 -71.24 -58.28
CA SER A 473 -55.66 -70.18 -59.24
C SER A 473 -54.28 -69.53 -59.05
N PHE A 474 -53.61 -69.78 -57.91
CA PHE A 474 -52.39 -69.08 -57.47
C PHE A 474 -52.50 -67.55 -57.44
N GLN A 475 -53.71 -67.01 -57.29
CA GLN A 475 -53.94 -65.58 -57.12
C GLN A 475 -53.94 -65.19 -55.63
N GLN A 476 -53.57 -63.94 -55.35
CA GLN A 476 -53.50 -63.41 -53.99
C GLN A 476 -54.88 -63.50 -53.31
N PHE A 477 -54.88 -64.09 -52.12
CA PHE A 477 -56.02 -64.09 -51.21
C PHE A 477 -56.06 -62.76 -50.47
N SER A 478 -57.21 -62.11 -50.41
CA SER A 478 -57.44 -60.97 -49.52
C SER A 478 -58.89 -60.94 -49.07
N HIS A 479 -59.13 -61.09 -47.76
CA HIS A 479 -60.48 -61.07 -47.21
C HIS A 479 -60.52 -60.39 -45.85
N THR A 480 -61.63 -59.70 -45.57
CA THR A 480 -61.87 -59.04 -44.28
C THR A 480 -63.02 -59.74 -43.58
N PHE A 481 -62.79 -60.21 -42.36
CA PHE A 481 -63.75 -61.01 -41.61
C PHE A 481 -63.74 -60.63 -40.13
N ARG A 482 -64.80 -60.99 -39.41
CA ARG A 482 -64.88 -60.79 -37.96
C ARG A 482 -64.35 -62.02 -37.23
N THR A 483 -63.75 -61.81 -36.08
CA THR A 483 -63.36 -62.91 -35.18
C THR A 483 -64.55 -63.40 -34.36
N HIS A 484 -64.48 -64.64 -33.86
CA HIS A 484 -65.55 -65.27 -33.10
C HIS A 484 -65.83 -64.50 -31.80
N GLY A 485 -66.99 -63.82 -31.75
CA GLY A 485 -67.34 -62.82 -30.72
C GLY A 485 -67.69 -61.43 -31.28
N GLY A 486 -67.41 -61.16 -32.56
CA GLY A 486 -67.92 -60.02 -33.34
C GLY A 486 -67.29 -58.66 -33.03
N THR A 487 -66.27 -58.59 -32.18
CA THR A 487 -65.72 -57.34 -31.64
C THR A 487 -64.49 -56.81 -32.39
N ARG A 488 -63.90 -57.56 -33.32
CA ARG A 488 -62.75 -57.13 -34.13
C ARG A 488 -62.92 -57.51 -35.60
N TRP A 489 -62.55 -56.60 -36.49
CA TRP A 489 -62.42 -56.84 -37.92
C TRP A 489 -60.97 -57.12 -38.25
N VAL A 490 -60.71 -58.24 -38.91
CA VAL A 490 -59.37 -58.65 -39.30
C VAL A 490 -59.36 -58.79 -40.82
N THR A 491 -58.42 -58.09 -41.46
CA THR A 491 -58.13 -58.27 -42.87
C THR A 491 -56.90 -59.16 -42.99
N SER A 492 -57.05 -60.25 -43.74
CA SER A 492 -55.95 -61.17 -44.02
C SER A 492 -55.66 -61.17 -45.52
N THR A 493 -54.38 -61.01 -45.87
CA THR A 493 -53.90 -60.99 -47.25
C THR A 493 -52.70 -61.93 -47.37
N ALA A 494 -52.73 -62.84 -48.34
CA ALA A 494 -51.67 -63.82 -48.52
C ALA A 494 -51.46 -64.19 -49.98
N GLN A 495 -50.20 -64.40 -50.37
CA GLN A 495 -49.84 -64.73 -51.74
C GLN A 495 -49.40 -66.20 -51.86
N PRO A 496 -50.12 -67.03 -52.63
CA PRO A 496 -49.74 -68.42 -52.86
C PRO A 496 -48.53 -68.53 -53.78
N VAL A 497 -47.68 -69.51 -53.50
CA VAL A 497 -46.56 -69.97 -54.30
C VAL A 497 -46.62 -71.49 -54.33
N GLY A 498 -46.74 -72.07 -55.52
CA GLY A 498 -46.68 -73.52 -55.69
C GLY A 498 -45.26 -74.04 -55.45
N ILE A 499 -45.15 -75.16 -54.74
CA ILE A 499 -43.89 -75.84 -54.47
C ILE A 499 -43.93 -77.24 -55.12
N GLU A 500 -42.76 -77.81 -55.41
CA GLU A 500 -42.67 -79.19 -55.91
C GLU A 500 -43.42 -80.18 -54.98
N ASN A 501 -44.12 -81.16 -55.59
CA ASN A 501 -44.98 -82.17 -54.95
C ASN A 501 -46.41 -81.73 -54.56
N GLY A 502 -46.98 -80.72 -55.24
CA GLY A 502 -48.41 -80.36 -55.10
C GLY A 502 -48.75 -79.46 -53.91
N VAL A 503 -47.81 -79.27 -52.99
CA VAL A 503 -47.93 -78.39 -51.82
C VAL A 503 -47.96 -76.92 -52.24
N VAL A 504 -48.89 -76.14 -51.68
CA VAL A 504 -48.96 -74.69 -51.88
C VAL A 504 -48.57 -73.97 -50.60
N ARG A 505 -47.71 -72.95 -50.73
CA ARG A 505 -47.25 -72.09 -49.63
C ARG A 505 -47.78 -70.68 -49.80
N TRP A 506 -48.32 -70.10 -48.75
CA TRP A 506 -48.71 -68.70 -48.69
C TRP A 506 -47.80 -67.93 -47.76
N PHE A 507 -47.27 -66.81 -48.24
CA PHE A 507 -46.70 -65.77 -47.39
C PHE A 507 -47.75 -64.70 -47.20
N GLY A 508 -48.20 -64.52 -45.97
CA GLY A 508 -49.32 -63.68 -45.66
C GLY A 508 -49.08 -62.77 -44.47
N PHE A 509 -49.91 -61.75 -44.39
CA PHE A 509 -50.03 -60.93 -43.21
C PHE A 509 -51.51 -60.67 -42.94
N MET A 510 -51.86 -60.62 -41.66
CA MET A 510 -53.20 -60.26 -41.21
C MET A 510 -53.12 -59.13 -40.20
N PHE A 511 -53.99 -58.14 -40.30
CA PHE A 511 -54.01 -57.02 -39.37
C PHE A 511 -55.43 -56.69 -38.96
N ASP A 512 -55.54 -56.09 -37.79
CA ASP A 512 -56.80 -55.54 -37.31
C ASP A 512 -57.16 -54.32 -38.17
N SER A 513 -58.25 -54.42 -38.94
CA SER A 513 -58.78 -53.35 -39.78
C SER A 513 -59.96 -52.62 -39.13
N THR A 514 -60.23 -52.88 -37.84
CA THR A 514 -61.30 -52.22 -37.07
C THR A 514 -61.15 -50.69 -37.11
N GLU A 515 -59.93 -50.17 -36.95
CA GLU A 515 -59.66 -48.73 -36.95
C GLU A 515 -59.85 -48.09 -38.33
N GLN A 516 -59.60 -48.82 -39.43
CA GLN A 516 -59.78 -48.32 -40.80
C GLN A 516 -61.26 -48.24 -41.17
N MET A 517 -62.05 -49.25 -40.77
CA MET A 517 -63.51 -49.20 -40.85
C MET A 517 -64.10 -48.08 -39.97
N GLN A 518 -63.44 -47.75 -38.85
CA GLN A 518 -63.75 -46.55 -38.06
C GLN A 518 -63.15 -45.25 -38.67
N ALA A 519 -62.11 -45.32 -39.50
CA ALA A 519 -61.47 -44.18 -40.16
C ALA A 519 -62.29 -43.61 -41.31
N GLU A 520 -63.05 -44.44 -42.03
CA GLU A 520 -64.07 -43.96 -42.97
C GLU A 520 -65.19 -43.19 -42.25
N GLN A 521 -65.53 -43.57 -41.01
CA GLN A 521 -66.38 -42.75 -40.14
C GLN A 521 -65.66 -41.48 -39.64
N ARG A 522 -64.34 -41.50 -39.42
CA ARG A 522 -63.51 -40.31 -39.08
C ARG A 522 -63.35 -39.33 -40.25
N ALA A 523 -63.40 -39.78 -41.52
CA ALA A 523 -63.32 -38.91 -42.69
C ALA A 523 -64.50 -37.91 -42.78
N ALA A 524 -65.68 -38.30 -42.29
CA ALA A 524 -66.81 -37.37 -42.13
C ALA A 524 -66.55 -36.31 -41.04
N GLN A 525 -65.76 -36.63 -40.01
CA GLN A 525 -65.34 -35.72 -38.94
C GLN A 525 -64.24 -34.74 -39.40
N ALA A 526 -63.33 -35.19 -40.28
CA ALA A 526 -62.21 -34.40 -40.80
C ALA A 526 -62.63 -33.16 -41.63
N SER A 527 -63.80 -33.21 -42.30
CA SER A 527 -64.36 -32.07 -43.03
C SER A 527 -64.77 -30.91 -42.10
N GLU A 528 -65.35 -31.24 -40.93
CA GLU A 528 -65.67 -30.25 -39.90
C GLU A 528 -64.39 -29.73 -39.19
N ASP A 529 -63.37 -30.58 -39.04
CA ASP A 529 -62.07 -30.18 -38.50
C ASP A 529 -61.30 -29.24 -39.42
N LEU A 530 -61.45 -29.35 -40.76
CA LEU A 530 -60.89 -28.40 -41.73
C LEU A 530 -61.56 -27.01 -41.62
N ARG A 531 -62.88 -26.96 -41.42
CA ARG A 531 -63.61 -25.70 -41.17
C ARG A 531 -63.16 -25.05 -39.86
N ARG A 532 -62.93 -25.83 -38.81
CA ARG A 532 -62.32 -25.36 -37.55
C ARG A 532 -60.85 -25.00 -37.71
N ALA A 533 -60.07 -25.70 -38.53
CA ALA A 533 -58.68 -25.36 -38.83
C ALA A 533 -58.56 -24.02 -39.56
N HIS A 534 -59.44 -23.75 -40.54
CA HIS A 534 -59.50 -22.47 -41.22
C HIS A 534 -59.93 -21.32 -40.29
N ALA A 535 -60.93 -21.53 -39.43
CA ALA A 535 -61.30 -20.56 -38.39
C ALA A 535 -60.17 -20.35 -37.37
N ARG A 536 -59.45 -21.41 -36.97
CA ARG A 536 -58.27 -21.31 -36.11
C ARG A 536 -57.12 -20.57 -36.78
N PHE A 537 -56.88 -20.76 -38.08
CA PHE A 537 -55.87 -20.04 -38.83
C PHE A 537 -56.13 -18.53 -38.83
N LEU A 538 -57.38 -18.10 -39.08
CA LEU A 538 -57.74 -16.68 -39.02
C LEU A 538 -57.53 -16.10 -37.60
N VAL A 539 -57.91 -16.83 -36.55
CA VAL A 539 -57.66 -16.41 -35.17
C VAL A 539 -56.16 -16.39 -34.84
N MET A 540 -55.37 -17.34 -35.32
CA MET A 540 -53.92 -17.39 -35.11
C MET A 540 -53.18 -16.27 -35.86
N ALA A 541 -53.58 -15.99 -37.11
CA ALA A 541 -52.99 -14.94 -37.93
C ALA A 541 -53.36 -13.53 -37.43
N ASP A 542 -54.58 -13.36 -36.89
CA ASP A 542 -55.02 -12.09 -36.29
C ASP A 542 -54.40 -11.83 -34.91
N ASN A 543 -54.04 -12.89 -34.16
CA ASN A 543 -53.34 -12.79 -32.87
C ASN A 543 -51.80 -12.89 -32.99
N ALA A 544 -51.25 -12.99 -34.21
CA ALA A 544 -49.82 -13.00 -34.40
C ALA A 544 -49.21 -11.66 -33.92
N PRO A 545 -48.03 -11.67 -33.26
CA PRO A 545 -47.40 -10.44 -32.75
C PRO A 545 -47.12 -9.39 -33.84
N GLY A 546 -46.89 -9.85 -35.07
CA GLY A 546 -46.67 -9.06 -36.27
C GLY A 546 -47.82 -9.12 -37.26
N ALA A 547 -47.83 -8.19 -38.21
CA ALA A 547 -48.72 -8.26 -39.35
C ALA A 547 -48.34 -9.41 -40.27
N ILE A 548 -49.35 -10.13 -40.76
CA ILE A 548 -49.21 -11.17 -41.77
C ILE A 548 -50.00 -10.73 -42.99
N VAL A 549 -49.36 -10.78 -44.15
CA VAL A 549 -49.96 -10.41 -45.43
C VAL A 549 -49.73 -11.50 -46.47
N GLU A 550 -50.74 -11.73 -47.27
CA GLU A 550 -50.62 -12.43 -48.54
C GLU A 550 -50.91 -11.39 -49.63
N PHE A 551 -50.04 -11.25 -50.61
CA PHE A 551 -50.16 -10.23 -51.64
C PHE A 551 -49.90 -10.79 -53.03
N ARG A 552 -50.50 -10.13 -54.01
CA ARG A 552 -50.27 -10.35 -55.43
C ARG A 552 -49.67 -9.10 -56.04
N ILE A 553 -48.58 -9.27 -56.78
CA ILE A 553 -47.98 -8.21 -57.60
C ILE A 553 -48.32 -8.52 -59.06
N THR A 554 -49.14 -7.66 -59.68
CA THR A 554 -49.50 -7.79 -61.09
C THR A 554 -48.31 -7.46 -62.01
N PRO A 555 -48.33 -7.90 -63.30
CA PRO A 555 -47.29 -7.55 -64.27
C PRO A 555 -47.10 -6.04 -64.49
N THR A 556 -48.12 -5.23 -64.16
CA THR A 556 -48.06 -3.76 -64.21
C THR A 556 -47.39 -3.13 -62.97
N GLY A 557 -46.95 -3.94 -62.00
CA GLY A 557 -46.34 -3.49 -60.75
C GLY A 557 -47.34 -2.98 -59.71
N LYS A 558 -48.64 -3.26 -59.87
CA LYS A 558 -49.66 -2.97 -58.86
C LYS A 558 -49.71 -4.08 -57.81
N VAL A 559 -49.64 -3.71 -56.53
CA VAL A 559 -49.68 -4.60 -55.37
C VAL A 559 -51.10 -4.67 -54.82
N ARG A 560 -51.60 -5.88 -54.57
CA ARG A 560 -52.92 -6.14 -53.96
C ARG A 560 -52.79 -7.14 -52.83
N PHE A 561 -53.28 -6.82 -51.64
CA PHE A 561 -53.34 -7.78 -50.54
C PHE A 561 -54.52 -8.74 -50.74
N LEU A 562 -54.24 -10.04 -50.86
CA LEU A 562 -55.22 -11.14 -50.90
C LEU A 562 -55.73 -11.46 -49.48
N TYR A 563 -54.82 -11.37 -48.49
CA TYR A 563 -55.12 -11.37 -47.06
C TYR A 563 -54.23 -10.34 -46.36
N CYS A 564 -54.79 -9.62 -45.39
CA CYS A 564 -54.00 -8.77 -44.50
C CYS A 564 -54.61 -8.84 -43.10
N SER A 565 -53.80 -9.21 -42.11
CA SER A 565 -54.24 -9.21 -40.71
C SER A 565 -54.49 -7.78 -40.23
N PRO A 566 -55.41 -7.55 -39.27
CA PRO A 566 -55.70 -6.23 -38.73
C PRO A 566 -54.47 -5.50 -38.18
N ARG A 567 -53.47 -6.26 -37.72
CA ARG A 567 -52.22 -5.77 -37.18
C ARG A 567 -51.41 -4.93 -38.18
N LEU A 568 -51.57 -5.15 -39.49
CA LEU A 568 -50.91 -4.32 -40.50
C LEU A 568 -51.32 -2.85 -40.41
N ALA A 569 -52.63 -2.59 -40.26
CA ALA A 569 -53.15 -1.24 -40.12
C ALA A 569 -52.64 -0.56 -38.84
N GLU A 570 -52.51 -1.31 -37.75
CA GLU A 570 -51.96 -0.79 -36.49
C GLU A 570 -50.47 -0.48 -36.55
N LEU A 571 -49.67 -1.31 -37.24
CA LEU A 571 -48.24 -1.06 -37.42
C LEU A 571 -47.99 0.13 -38.35
N MET A 572 -48.79 0.25 -39.40
CA MET A 572 -48.67 1.33 -40.38
C MET A 572 -49.35 2.63 -39.93
N GLY A 573 -50.28 2.57 -38.96
CA GLY A 573 -51.07 3.71 -38.52
C GLY A 573 -52.09 4.19 -39.56
N LEU A 574 -52.63 3.28 -40.37
CA LEU A 574 -53.52 3.55 -41.49
C LEU A 574 -54.78 2.68 -41.39
N PRO A 575 -55.97 3.12 -41.84
CA PRO A 575 -57.15 2.26 -41.87
C PRO A 575 -56.98 1.05 -42.80
N LEU A 576 -57.65 -0.07 -42.49
CA LEU A 576 -57.58 -1.33 -43.27
C LEU A 576 -58.13 -1.21 -44.69
N ASP A 577 -59.20 -0.45 -44.90
CA ASP A 577 -59.88 -0.37 -46.20
C ASP A 577 -58.99 0.24 -47.31
N PRO A 578 -58.30 1.38 -47.08
CA PRO A 578 -57.30 1.89 -48.02
C PRO A 578 -56.20 0.87 -48.35
N LEU A 579 -55.65 0.18 -47.34
CA LEU A 579 -54.60 -0.83 -47.54
C LEU A 579 -55.08 -1.99 -48.42
N ARG A 580 -56.32 -2.47 -48.24
CA ARG A 580 -56.92 -3.53 -49.08
C ARG A 580 -57.21 -3.07 -50.51
N SER A 581 -57.54 -1.79 -50.69
CA SER A 581 -57.89 -1.23 -52.00
C SER A 581 -56.67 -0.95 -52.88
N ASP A 582 -55.57 -0.48 -52.29
CA ASP A 582 -54.29 -0.24 -52.96
C ASP A 582 -53.12 -0.60 -52.02
N GLY A 583 -52.40 -1.67 -52.37
CA GLY A 583 -51.28 -2.16 -51.56
C GLY A 583 -50.11 -1.18 -51.45
N ARG A 584 -50.01 -0.17 -52.33
CA ARG A 584 -48.99 0.89 -52.22
C ARG A 584 -49.21 1.83 -51.05
N THR A 585 -50.42 1.84 -50.48
CA THR A 585 -50.76 2.64 -49.30
C THR A 585 -49.89 2.29 -48.08
N VAL A 586 -49.28 1.09 -48.07
CA VAL A 586 -48.31 0.67 -47.04
C VAL A 586 -47.07 1.58 -46.98
N TYR A 587 -46.75 2.33 -48.04
CA TYR A 587 -45.58 3.22 -48.03
C TYR A 587 -45.90 4.65 -47.59
N ALA A 588 -47.18 4.98 -47.32
CA ALA A 588 -47.62 6.36 -47.08
C ALA A 588 -46.95 7.03 -45.86
N ASN A 589 -46.58 6.23 -44.86
CA ASN A 589 -45.94 6.70 -43.63
C ASN A 589 -44.44 6.38 -43.57
N VAL A 590 -43.82 5.89 -44.64
CA VAL A 590 -42.35 5.70 -44.69
C VAL A 590 -41.67 7.07 -44.89
N PRO A 591 -40.61 7.42 -44.14
CA PRO A 591 -39.87 8.66 -44.35
C PRO A 591 -39.36 8.78 -45.80
N PRO A 592 -39.42 9.96 -46.44
CA PRO A 592 -39.00 10.13 -47.83
C PRO A 592 -37.56 9.67 -48.11
N GLU A 593 -36.66 9.84 -47.15
CA GLU A 593 -35.26 9.42 -47.28
C GLU A 593 -35.05 7.90 -47.24
N ASP A 594 -35.98 7.14 -46.67
CA ASP A 594 -35.91 5.67 -46.58
C ASP A 594 -36.66 4.99 -47.75
N LEU A 595 -37.53 5.73 -48.46
CA LEU A 595 -38.47 5.19 -49.44
C LEU A 595 -37.78 4.48 -50.61
N ASP A 596 -36.74 5.10 -51.19
CA ASP A 596 -36.00 4.50 -52.32
C ASP A 596 -35.32 3.19 -51.92
N GLY A 597 -34.74 3.14 -50.72
CA GLY A 597 -34.10 1.95 -50.16
C GLY A 597 -35.11 0.83 -49.87
N VAL A 598 -36.28 1.18 -49.32
CA VAL A 598 -37.38 0.22 -49.10
C VAL A 598 -37.89 -0.36 -50.41
N MET A 599 -38.09 0.47 -51.44
CA MET A 599 -38.58 0.01 -52.74
C MET A 599 -37.55 -0.90 -53.44
N ALA A 600 -36.26 -0.60 -53.32
CA ALA A 600 -35.19 -1.48 -53.81
C ALA A 600 -35.18 -2.83 -53.06
N ALA A 601 -35.25 -2.80 -51.73
CA ALA A 601 -35.26 -4.02 -50.91
C ALA A 601 -36.48 -4.92 -51.17
N VAL A 602 -37.67 -4.33 -51.40
CA VAL A 602 -38.88 -5.05 -51.81
C VAL A 602 -38.69 -5.70 -53.17
N LYS A 603 -38.13 -4.97 -54.15
CA LYS A 603 -37.87 -5.49 -55.49
C LYS A 603 -36.89 -6.68 -55.44
N ASP A 604 -35.79 -6.53 -54.72
CA ASP A 604 -34.77 -7.58 -54.57
C ASP A 604 -35.35 -8.83 -53.90
N ALA A 605 -36.16 -8.65 -52.83
CA ALA A 605 -36.85 -9.75 -52.15
C ALA A 605 -37.82 -10.50 -53.06
N MET A 606 -38.42 -9.82 -54.05
CA MET A 606 -39.36 -10.44 -55.00
C MET A 606 -38.68 -11.09 -56.20
N THR A 607 -37.42 -10.76 -56.48
CA THR A 607 -36.64 -11.35 -57.59
C THR A 607 -35.62 -12.39 -57.14
N GLY A 608 -35.37 -12.53 -55.84
CA GLY A 608 -34.40 -13.48 -55.28
C GLY A 608 -34.97 -14.88 -55.01
N ASP A 609 -34.08 -15.87 -54.89
CA ASP A 609 -34.41 -17.29 -54.65
C ASP A 609 -34.78 -17.63 -53.19
N GLY A 610 -35.19 -16.64 -52.38
CA GLY A 610 -35.51 -16.85 -50.96
C GLY A 610 -36.18 -15.66 -50.25
N PRO A 611 -36.54 -15.79 -48.97
CA PRO A 611 -37.23 -14.73 -48.22
C PRO A 611 -36.32 -13.52 -47.97
N GLY A 612 -36.59 -12.40 -48.64
CA GLY A 612 -35.88 -11.15 -48.42
C GLY A 612 -36.36 -10.48 -47.14
N THR A 613 -35.43 -10.15 -46.24
CA THR A 613 -35.73 -9.47 -44.99
C THR A 613 -34.97 -8.15 -44.89
N PHE A 614 -35.66 -7.07 -44.55
CA PHE A 614 -35.08 -5.75 -44.37
C PHE A 614 -35.75 -5.00 -43.22
N ARG A 615 -35.06 -3.97 -42.69
CA ARG A 615 -35.60 -3.08 -41.64
C ARG A 615 -35.74 -1.67 -42.22
N HIS A 616 -36.81 -0.97 -41.88
CA HIS A 616 -37.01 0.41 -42.29
C HIS A 616 -37.85 1.18 -41.29
N ARG A 617 -37.81 2.52 -41.39
CA ARG A 617 -38.59 3.39 -40.51
C ARG A 617 -39.98 3.67 -41.07
N VAL A 618 -40.91 3.89 -40.15
CA VAL A 618 -42.28 4.35 -40.41
C VAL A 618 -42.62 5.44 -39.40
N ASN A 619 -43.11 6.58 -39.87
CA ASN A 619 -43.63 7.68 -39.07
C ASN A 619 -45.10 7.42 -38.73
N HIS A 620 -45.35 6.66 -37.68
CA HIS A 620 -46.71 6.33 -37.27
C HIS A 620 -47.42 7.59 -36.72
N PRO A 621 -48.63 7.95 -37.19
CA PRO A 621 -49.30 9.22 -36.86
C PRO A 621 -49.50 9.48 -35.35
N LEU A 622 -49.79 8.44 -34.56
CA LEU A 622 -49.98 8.54 -33.11
C LEU A 622 -48.75 8.18 -32.27
N LYS A 623 -47.83 7.38 -32.80
CA LYS A 623 -46.76 6.73 -32.04
C LYS A 623 -45.39 7.34 -32.33
N GLY A 624 -45.27 8.17 -33.37
CA GLY A 624 -44.01 8.73 -33.83
C GLY A 624 -43.21 7.73 -34.66
N GLU A 625 -41.90 7.93 -34.73
CA GLU A 625 -41.00 7.05 -35.48
C GLU A 625 -41.03 5.61 -34.92
N ARG A 626 -41.15 4.63 -35.81
CA ARG A 626 -41.09 3.20 -35.51
C ARG A 626 -40.20 2.49 -36.51
N TRP A 627 -39.49 1.46 -36.05
CA TRP A 627 -38.70 0.57 -36.91
C TRP A 627 -39.47 -0.71 -37.15
N LEU A 628 -39.69 -1.05 -38.42
CA LEU A 628 -40.32 -2.30 -38.82
C LEU A 628 -39.30 -3.23 -39.46
N ARG A 629 -39.28 -4.49 -39.04
CA ARG A 629 -38.63 -5.58 -39.78
C ARG A 629 -39.68 -6.25 -40.66
N VAL A 630 -39.43 -6.23 -41.97
CA VAL A 630 -40.30 -6.82 -42.98
C VAL A 630 -39.58 -7.99 -43.61
N SER A 631 -40.25 -9.14 -43.68
CA SER A 631 -39.80 -10.33 -44.40
C SER A 631 -40.81 -10.62 -45.49
N LEU A 632 -40.35 -10.73 -46.74
CA LEU A 632 -41.19 -11.04 -47.90
C LEU A 632 -40.63 -12.29 -48.60
N SER A 633 -41.52 -13.22 -48.96
CA SER A 633 -41.15 -14.42 -49.71
C SER A 633 -42.08 -14.58 -50.90
N PRO A 634 -41.56 -14.78 -52.12
CA PRO A 634 -42.38 -15.22 -53.24
C PRO A 634 -42.89 -16.65 -52.96
N ASN A 635 -44.13 -16.93 -53.37
CA ASN A 635 -44.79 -18.24 -53.24
C ASN A 635 -45.50 -18.62 -54.55
N GLY A 636 -44.73 -18.59 -55.64
CA GLY A 636 -45.20 -18.96 -56.97
C GLY A 636 -45.80 -17.80 -57.78
N GLN A 637 -46.09 -18.10 -59.05
CA GLN A 637 -46.65 -17.15 -60.01
C GLN A 637 -47.85 -17.79 -60.70
N ASP A 638 -48.93 -17.04 -60.81
CA ASP A 638 -50.13 -17.42 -61.57
C ASP A 638 -50.29 -16.54 -62.82
N SER A 639 -51.39 -16.73 -63.56
CA SER A 639 -51.69 -15.93 -64.76
C SER A 639 -51.97 -14.45 -64.46
N GLU A 640 -52.19 -14.07 -63.20
CA GLU A 640 -52.51 -12.71 -62.76
C GLU A 640 -51.33 -11.99 -62.09
N GLY A 641 -50.26 -12.69 -61.72
CA GLY A 641 -49.04 -12.10 -61.16
C GLY A 641 -48.26 -13.02 -60.22
N ILE A 642 -47.30 -12.45 -59.50
CA ILE A 642 -46.53 -13.16 -58.47
C ILE A 642 -47.32 -13.11 -57.16
N ILE A 643 -47.53 -14.26 -56.53
CA ILE A 643 -48.10 -14.36 -55.18
C ILE A 643 -46.96 -14.45 -54.19
N GLY A 644 -47.04 -13.71 -53.08
CA GLY A 644 -46.06 -13.75 -52.02
C GLY A 644 -46.70 -13.62 -50.64
N PHE A 645 -45.96 -14.07 -49.64
CA PHE A 645 -46.28 -13.85 -48.24
C PHE A 645 -45.34 -12.82 -47.65
N GLY A 646 -45.86 -12.00 -46.76
CA GLY A 646 -45.10 -11.02 -46.01
C GLY A 646 -45.42 -11.08 -44.53
N SER A 647 -44.42 -10.79 -43.71
CA SER A 647 -44.62 -10.45 -42.31
C SER A 647 -43.95 -9.12 -41.98
N ALA A 648 -44.56 -8.35 -41.10
CA ALA A 648 -43.98 -7.13 -40.55
C ALA A 648 -44.11 -7.13 -39.03
N ILE A 649 -43.01 -6.87 -38.33
CA ILE A 649 -43.00 -6.73 -36.88
C ILE A 649 -42.36 -5.40 -36.48
N ASP A 650 -42.85 -4.81 -35.40
CA ASP A 650 -42.22 -3.67 -34.75
C ASP A 650 -40.96 -4.14 -34.02
N VAL A 651 -39.81 -3.56 -34.37
CA VAL A 651 -38.49 -3.84 -33.78
C VAL A 651 -37.88 -2.56 -33.19
N THR A 652 -38.70 -1.55 -32.90
CA THR A 652 -38.25 -0.25 -32.36
C THR A 652 -37.43 -0.42 -31.10
N ASP A 653 -37.93 -1.19 -30.12
CA ASP A 653 -37.22 -1.42 -28.85
C ASP A 653 -35.91 -2.20 -29.04
N ASP A 654 -35.87 -3.13 -30.01
CA ASP A 654 -34.66 -3.89 -30.32
C ASP A 654 -33.58 -3.02 -30.97
N VAL A 655 -33.98 -2.14 -31.90
CA VAL A 655 -33.08 -1.17 -32.54
C VAL A 655 -32.56 -0.16 -31.52
N HIS A 656 -33.41 0.33 -30.62
CA HIS A 656 -32.97 1.22 -29.53
C HIS A 656 -31.98 0.53 -28.60
N ARG A 657 -32.28 -0.70 -28.14
CA ARG A 657 -31.39 -1.48 -27.26
C ARG A 657 -30.04 -1.77 -27.93
N GLU A 658 -30.04 -2.13 -29.22
CA GLU A 658 -28.81 -2.34 -30.01
C GLU A 658 -27.96 -1.05 -30.09
N THR A 659 -28.62 0.10 -30.25
CA THR A 659 -27.95 1.41 -30.33
C THR A 659 -27.39 1.84 -28.97
N GLU A 660 -28.13 1.62 -27.89
CA GLU A 660 -27.69 1.88 -26.52
C GLU A 660 -26.49 1.00 -26.14
N LEU A 661 -26.56 -0.31 -26.43
CA LEU A 661 -25.44 -1.24 -26.18
C LEU A 661 -24.18 -0.83 -26.95
N ARG A 662 -24.30 -0.44 -28.22
CA ARG A 662 -23.14 0.07 -29.00
C ARG A 662 -22.57 1.38 -28.45
N ARG A 663 -23.41 2.23 -27.86
CA ARG A 663 -22.97 3.48 -27.22
C ARG A 663 -22.29 3.19 -25.88
N ALA A 664 -22.86 2.30 -25.08
CA ALA A 664 -22.29 1.84 -23.81
C ALA A 664 -20.96 1.12 -24.01
N HIS A 665 -20.84 0.26 -25.02
CA HIS A 665 -19.58 -0.42 -25.35
C HIS A 665 -18.48 0.56 -25.75
N ARG A 666 -18.78 1.54 -26.62
CA ARG A 666 -17.82 2.58 -26.99
C ARG A 666 -17.40 3.43 -25.78
N LEU A 667 -18.36 3.83 -24.94
CA LEU A 667 -18.07 4.56 -23.72
C LEU A 667 -17.20 3.74 -22.75
N ALA A 668 -17.48 2.44 -22.61
CA ALA A 668 -16.70 1.54 -21.76
C ALA A 668 -15.28 1.33 -22.30
N GLU A 669 -15.10 1.21 -23.62
CA GLU A 669 -13.77 1.14 -24.24
C GLU A 669 -12.99 2.45 -24.07
N ASP A 670 -13.62 3.60 -24.26
CA ASP A 670 -13.00 4.91 -24.06
C ASP A 670 -12.62 5.13 -22.59
N MET A 671 -13.52 4.78 -21.66
CA MET A 671 -13.25 4.81 -20.22
C MET A 671 -12.13 3.86 -19.82
N ARG A 672 -12.08 2.66 -20.41
CA ARG A 672 -11.01 1.69 -20.15
C ARG A 672 -9.67 2.21 -20.64
N ARG A 673 -9.60 2.78 -21.85
CA ARG A 673 -8.36 3.37 -22.39
C ARG A 673 -7.88 4.53 -21.53
N GLU A 674 -8.79 5.39 -21.07
CA GLU A 674 -8.44 6.51 -20.20
C GLU A 674 -8.00 6.02 -18.81
N ASN A 675 -8.66 5.02 -18.23
CA ASN A 675 -8.22 4.40 -16.96
C ASN A 675 -6.85 3.73 -17.10
N GLU A 676 -6.59 3.02 -18.19
CA GLU A 676 -5.28 2.41 -18.47
C GLU A 676 -4.19 3.50 -18.59
N ARG A 677 -4.49 4.61 -19.28
CA ARG A 677 -3.58 5.77 -19.40
C ARG A 677 -3.30 6.41 -18.03
N GLN A 678 -4.33 6.68 -17.23
CA GLN A 678 -4.20 7.25 -15.89
C GLN A 678 -3.50 6.31 -14.89
N ALA A 679 -3.66 5.00 -15.06
CA ALA A 679 -3.00 4.01 -14.21
C ALA A 679 -1.48 3.90 -14.49
N MET A 680 -1.03 4.28 -15.70
CA MET A 680 0.36 4.08 -16.17
C MET A 680 1.14 5.39 -16.37
N HIS A 681 0.49 6.55 -16.40
CA HIS A 681 1.14 7.84 -16.61
C HIS A 681 0.89 8.80 -15.44
N ASP A 682 1.82 9.74 -15.25
CA ASP A 682 1.68 10.86 -14.32
C ASP A 682 0.73 11.90 -14.92
N GLY A 683 -0.28 12.30 -14.15
CA GLY A 683 -1.35 13.18 -14.61
C GLY A 683 -0.89 14.59 -14.98
N LEU A 684 0.22 15.06 -14.41
CA LEU A 684 0.74 16.42 -14.63
C LEU A 684 1.73 16.48 -15.80
N THR A 685 2.69 15.56 -15.84
CA THR A 685 3.81 15.58 -16.79
C THR A 685 3.58 14.73 -18.04
N GLY A 686 2.61 13.81 -18.00
CA GLY A 686 2.34 12.85 -19.07
C GLY A 686 3.41 11.75 -19.24
N LEU A 687 4.50 11.81 -18.49
CA LEU A 687 5.49 10.73 -18.44
C LEU A 687 4.89 9.48 -17.79
N PRO A 688 5.44 8.30 -18.06
CA PRO A 688 5.20 7.11 -17.26
C PRO A 688 5.32 7.39 -15.75
N ASN A 689 4.41 6.83 -14.95
CA ASN A 689 4.44 6.97 -13.49
C ASN A 689 5.30 5.87 -12.83
N ARG A 690 5.39 5.89 -11.50
CA ARG A 690 6.12 4.87 -10.71
C ARG A 690 5.73 3.43 -11.06
N ARG A 691 4.44 3.15 -11.27
CA ARG A 691 3.96 1.80 -11.60
C ARG A 691 4.50 1.31 -12.95
N SER A 692 4.60 2.20 -13.93
CA SER A 692 5.22 1.90 -15.23
C SER A 692 6.73 1.71 -15.11
N TYR A 693 7.39 2.53 -14.30
CA TYR A 693 8.81 2.39 -14.00
C TYR A 693 9.14 1.04 -13.36
N ASP A 694 8.40 0.64 -12.33
CA ASP A 694 8.61 -0.64 -11.64
C ASP A 694 8.41 -1.83 -12.61
N ARG A 695 7.41 -1.73 -13.50
CA ARG A 695 7.15 -2.75 -14.53
C ARG A 695 8.26 -2.83 -15.57
N GLU A 696 8.78 -1.69 -16.02
CA GLU A 696 9.86 -1.62 -17.02
C GLU A 696 11.17 -2.17 -16.44
N ILE A 697 11.49 -1.85 -15.17
CA ILE A 697 12.65 -2.44 -14.49
C ILE A 697 12.54 -3.96 -14.42
N GLU A 698 11.39 -4.49 -14.01
CA GLU A 698 11.19 -5.93 -13.90
C GLU A 698 11.28 -6.62 -15.27
N SER A 699 10.75 -5.97 -16.31
CA SER A 699 10.85 -6.45 -17.69
C SER A 699 12.31 -6.50 -18.17
N ARG A 700 13.09 -5.44 -17.96
CA ARG A 700 14.52 -5.40 -18.32
C ARG A 700 15.34 -6.40 -17.53
N ARG A 701 15.03 -6.59 -16.24
CA ARG A 701 15.66 -7.60 -15.36
C ARG A 701 15.41 -9.03 -15.84
N SER A 702 14.18 -9.31 -16.31
CA SER A 702 13.80 -10.63 -16.81
C SER A 702 14.36 -10.93 -18.21
N ALA A 703 14.44 -9.92 -19.08
CA ALA A 703 14.90 -10.08 -20.47
C ALA A 703 16.42 -10.15 -20.61
N ALA A 704 17.15 -9.36 -19.82
CA ALA A 704 18.59 -9.25 -19.92
C ALA A 704 19.27 -10.04 -18.80
N GLN A 705 19.80 -11.22 -19.11
CA GLN A 705 20.83 -11.89 -18.27
C GLN A 705 22.09 -11.02 -18.07
N LYS A 706 22.13 -9.78 -18.59
CA LYS A 706 23.12 -8.73 -18.35
C LYS A 706 22.44 -7.36 -18.16
N ALA A 707 22.38 -6.97 -16.90
CA ALA A 707 22.67 -5.65 -16.37
C ALA A 707 22.31 -4.38 -17.18
N GLY A 708 21.22 -3.69 -16.83
CA GLY A 708 20.89 -2.34 -17.32
C GLY A 708 21.62 -1.19 -16.59
N THR A 709 21.38 0.05 -17.05
CA THR A 709 21.81 1.29 -16.37
C THR A 709 20.56 2.01 -15.84
N ILE A 710 20.63 2.55 -14.62
CA ILE A 710 19.57 3.40 -14.04
C ILE A 710 20.16 4.78 -13.76
N ILE A 711 19.41 5.81 -14.11
CA ILE A 711 19.71 7.20 -13.76
C ILE A 711 18.56 7.72 -12.89
N ARG A 712 18.88 8.12 -11.67
CA ARG A 712 18.01 8.85 -10.76
C ARG A 712 18.24 10.35 -10.97
N VAL A 713 17.16 11.14 -11.01
CA VAL A 713 17.20 12.59 -11.21
C VAL A 713 16.35 13.26 -10.13
N ASP A 714 16.85 14.36 -9.59
CA ASP A 714 16.14 15.18 -8.59
C ASP A 714 16.39 16.66 -8.87
N LEU A 715 15.33 17.47 -8.76
CA LEU A 715 15.40 18.90 -9.04
C LEU A 715 15.92 19.67 -7.83
N ASP A 716 17.04 20.35 -8.00
CA ASP A 716 17.66 21.11 -6.92
C ASP A 716 16.80 22.32 -6.55
N TYR A 717 16.54 22.48 -5.26
CA TYR A 717 15.77 23.60 -4.68
C TYR A 717 14.32 23.71 -5.18
N PHE A 718 13.70 22.63 -5.65
CA PHE A 718 12.30 22.63 -6.10
C PHE A 718 11.32 23.22 -5.07
N LYS A 719 11.49 22.87 -3.79
CA LYS A 719 10.68 23.43 -2.70
C LYS A 719 10.79 24.95 -2.60
N SER A 720 11.98 25.52 -2.79
CA SER A 720 12.17 26.98 -2.78
C SER A 720 11.42 27.66 -3.93
N VAL A 721 11.34 27.02 -5.10
CA VAL A 721 10.53 27.51 -6.22
C VAL A 721 9.05 27.53 -5.85
N ASN A 722 8.52 26.45 -5.25
CA ASN A 722 7.14 26.41 -4.77
C ASN A 722 6.85 27.46 -3.69
N ASP A 723 7.77 27.63 -2.73
CA ASP A 723 7.59 28.56 -1.61
C ASP A 723 7.68 30.02 -2.08
N THR A 724 8.47 30.31 -3.12
CA THR A 724 8.71 31.68 -3.61
C THR A 724 7.75 32.12 -4.71
N LEU A 725 7.37 31.20 -5.61
CA LEU A 725 6.62 31.50 -6.84
C LEU A 725 5.28 30.76 -6.92
N GLY A 726 4.97 29.92 -5.94
CA GLY A 726 3.72 29.15 -5.87
C GLY A 726 3.80 27.80 -6.58
N HIS A 727 2.82 26.94 -6.28
CA HIS A 727 2.75 25.58 -6.84
C HIS A 727 2.56 25.55 -8.36
N GLU A 728 1.89 26.54 -8.96
CA GLU A 728 1.74 26.62 -10.42
C GLU A 728 3.09 26.76 -11.14
N ALA A 729 4.03 27.50 -10.55
CA ALA A 729 5.39 27.62 -11.08
C ALA A 729 6.16 26.29 -10.97
N GLY A 730 5.96 25.55 -9.87
CA GLY A 730 6.50 24.20 -9.69
C GLY A 730 5.92 23.20 -10.68
N ASP A 731 4.62 23.27 -10.96
CA ASP A 731 3.96 22.41 -11.93
C ASP A 731 4.48 22.66 -13.35
N ALA A 732 4.62 23.93 -13.74
CA ALA A 732 5.21 24.32 -15.02
C ALA A 732 6.69 23.88 -15.14
N LEU A 733 7.42 23.89 -14.02
CA LEU A 733 8.79 23.41 -13.95
C LEU A 733 8.88 21.90 -14.18
N LEU A 734 8.01 21.12 -13.55
CA LEU A 734 7.93 19.66 -13.73
C LEU A 734 7.57 19.29 -15.17
N GLN A 735 6.64 20.04 -15.79
CA GLN A 735 6.30 19.88 -17.20
C GLN A 735 7.49 20.20 -18.12
N ARG A 736 8.25 21.28 -17.83
CA ARG A 736 9.46 21.62 -18.57
C ARG A 736 10.49 20.50 -18.50
N VAL A 737 10.72 19.91 -17.33
CA VAL A 737 11.64 18.77 -17.17
C VAL A 737 11.18 17.59 -18.01
N ALA A 738 9.88 17.27 -17.97
CA ALA A 738 9.31 16.19 -18.76
C ALA A 738 9.43 16.41 -20.29
N ASP A 739 9.33 17.65 -20.75
CA ASP A 739 9.54 18.01 -22.16
C ASP A 739 11.01 17.86 -22.56
N VAL A 740 11.94 18.28 -21.70
CA VAL A 740 13.39 18.09 -21.94
C VAL A 740 13.72 16.60 -22.03
N LEU A 741 13.20 15.77 -21.11
CA LEU A 741 13.41 14.33 -21.14
C LEU A 741 12.85 13.72 -22.44
N ARG A 742 11.59 14.01 -22.80
CA ARG A 742 10.98 13.51 -24.05
C ARG A 742 11.73 13.91 -25.32
N ALA A 743 12.34 15.09 -25.34
CA ALA A 743 13.08 15.57 -26.50
C ALA A 743 14.48 14.94 -26.64
N ARG A 744 15.00 14.28 -25.60
CA ARG A 744 16.38 13.80 -25.54
C ARG A 744 16.53 12.30 -25.44
N ILE A 745 15.58 11.60 -24.83
CA ILE A 745 15.60 10.14 -24.76
C ILE A 745 15.22 9.53 -26.12
N GLY A 746 15.89 8.46 -26.52
CA GLY A 746 15.61 7.68 -27.73
C GLY A 746 14.41 6.74 -27.57
N PRO A 747 14.03 5.99 -28.63
CA PRO A 747 12.87 5.10 -28.62
C PRO A 747 13.03 3.87 -27.69
N GLU A 748 14.26 3.44 -27.44
CA GLU A 748 14.59 2.31 -26.54
C GLU A 748 14.92 2.79 -25.10
N ASP A 749 15.04 4.10 -24.91
CA ASP A 749 15.19 4.72 -23.60
C ASP A 749 13.81 4.85 -22.93
N PHE A 750 13.77 4.77 -21.61
CA PHE A 750 12.54 4.97 -20.84
C PHE A 750 12.75 6.05 -19.80
N ALA A 751 11.82 6.99 -19.68
CA ALA A 751 11.84 8.01 -18.63
C ALA A 751 10.51 8.02 -17.88
N ALA A 752 10.56 8.20 -16.57
CA ALA A 752 9.39 8.23 -15.70
C ALA A 752 9.51 9.31 -14.63
N ARG A 753 8.37 9.81 -14.16
CA ARG A 753 8.29 10.57 -12.92
C ARG A 753 7.87 9.65 -11.80
N VAL A 754 8.74 9.47 -10.80
CA VAL A 754 8.54 8.50 -9.72
C VAL A 754 7.72 9.11 -8.58
N GLY A 755 7.83 10.42 -8.36
CA GLY A 755 7.02 11.18 -7.42
C GLY A 755 7.66 12.53 -7.09
N GLY A 756 6.87 13.52 -6.67
CA GLY A 756 7.40 14.83 -6.29
C GLY A 756 8.23 15.48 -7.41
N ASP A 757 9.47 15.84 -7.09
CA ASP A 757 10.53 16.37 -7.95
C ASP A 757 11.51 15.31 -8.48
N GLU A 758 11.17 14.03 -8.32
CA GLU A 758 12.03 12.90 -8.67
C GLU A 758 11.64 12.26 -10.02
N PHE A 759 12.64 12.12 -10.89
CA PHE A 759 12.53 11.44 -12.18
C PHE A 759 13.54 10.28 -12.27
N SER A 760 13.24 9.30 -13.11
CA SER A 760 14.14 8.20 -13.42
C SER A 760 14.26 8.00 -14.92
N ILE A 761 15.45 7.66 -15.39
CA ILE A 761 15.74 7.33 -16.78
C ILE A 761 16.40 5.96 -16.82
N LEU A 762 15.94 5.11 -17.72
CA LEU A 762 16.49 3.80 -18.05
C LEU A 762 16.99 3.88 -19.51
N PRO A 763 18.27 4.22 -19.73
CA PRO A 763 18.86 4.23 -21.07
C PRO A 763 18.78 2.85 -21.72
N ASP A 764 18.84 2.82 -23.05
CA ASP A 764 18.99 1.60 -23.84
C ASP A 764 20.10 0.73 -23.22
N PRO A 765 19.79 -0.53 -22.86
CA PRO A 765 20.75 -1.45 -22.22
C PRO A 765 22.04 -1.67 -23.03
N SER A 766 22.04 -1.40 -24.33
CA SER A 766 23.19 -1.54 -25.22
C SER A 766 24.16 -0.36 -25.17
N LEU A 767 23.80 0.77 -24.53
CA LEU A 767 24.62 1.97 -24.51
C LEU A 767 25.85 1.84 -23.58
N PRO A 768 27.05 2.23 -24.05
CA PRO A 768 28.23 2.33 -23.20
C PRO A 768 28.09 3.48 -22.19
N LEU A 769 28.81 3.40 -21.06
CA LEU A 769 28.68 4.37 -19.96
C LEU A 769 28.99 5.80 -20.41
N GLU A 770 29.94 5.97 -21.33
CA GLU A 770 30.32 7.25 -21.90
C GLU A 770 29.16 7.90 -22.65
N ALA A 771 28.37 7.11 -23.38
CA ALA A 771 27.18 7.59 -24.09
C ALA A 771 26.07 7.99 -23.11
N VAL A 772 25.88 7.19 -22.04
CA VAL A 772 24.94 7.52 -20.96
C VAL A 772 25.33 8.83 -20.27
N CYS A 773 26.60 9.02 -19.95
CA CYS A 773 27.10 10.25 -19.33
C CYS A 773 26.92 11.46 -20.27
N ALA A 774 27.16 11.30 -21.57
CA ALA A 774 26.94 12.35 -22.55
C ALA A 774 25.46 12.75 -22.68
N LEU A 775 24.54 11.77 -22.60
CA LEU A 775 23.10 12.02 -22.56
C LEU A 775 22.72 12.84 -21.32
N VAL A 776 23.16 12.41 -20.14
CA VAL A 776 22.88 13.09 -18.86
C VAL A 776 23.45 14.51 -18.86
N GLU A 777 24.66 14.71 -19.34
CA GLU A 777 25.29 16.03 -19.40
C GLU A 777 24.56 16.97 -20.36
N THR A 778 23.98 16.44 -21.44
CA THR A 778 23.12 17.20 -22.36
C THR A 778 21.82 17.62 -21.69
N ILE A 779 21.15 16.69 -20.99
CA ILE A 779 19.92 16.97 -20.23
C ILE A 779 20.21 18.04 -19.16
N ARG A 780 21.28 17.88 -18.38
CA ARG A 780 21.70 18.83 -17.33
C ARG A 780 21.88 20.24 -17.87
N LYS A 781 22.60 20.40 -19.00
CA LYS A 781 22.81 21.72 -19.63
C LYS A 781 21.50 22.39 -20.05
N GLN A 782 20.54 21.62 -20.55
CA GLN A 782 19.24 22.17 -20.94
C GLN A 782 18.35 22.53 -19.76
N LEU A 783 18.40 21.76 -18.67
CA LEU A 783 17.69 22.10 -17.44
C LEU A 783 18.29 23.33 -16.75
N ALA A 784 19.59 23.57 -16.92
CA ALA A 784 20.26 24.78 -16.41
C ALA A 784 19.94 26.06 -17.21
N GLU A 785 19.23 25.97 -18.34
CA GLU A 785 18.80 27.16 -19.09
C GLU A 785 17.73 27.95 -18.29
N PRO A 786 17.77 29.30 -18.30
CA PRO A 786 16.76 30.12 -17.65
C PRO A 786 15.32 29.77 -18.07
N PHE A 787 14.48 29.39 -17.12
CA PHE A 787 13.05 29.19 -17.33
C PHE A 787 12.29 30.48 -16.94
N PHE A 788 11.28 30.88 -17.70
CA PHE A 788 10.47 32.06 -17.38
C PHE A 788 9.03 31.66 -17.05
N PHE A 789 8.56 32.03 -15.87
CA PHE A 789 7.17 31.86 -15.45
C PHE A 789 6.59 33.24 -15.14
N GLU A 790 5.51 33.62 -15.84
CA GLU A 790 4.88 34.95 -15.73
C GLU A 790 5.86 36.14 -15.84
N GLY A 791 6.89 36.01 -16.69
CA GLY A 791 7.91 37.05 -16.90
C GLY A 791 8.99 37.13 -15.82
N ARG A 792 8.96 36.27 -14.80
CA ARG A 792 10.04 36.12 -13.81
C ARG A 792 10.99 34.99 -14.20
N GLN A 793 12.29 35.21 -14.02
CA GLN A 793 13.32 34.23 -14.33
C GLN A 793 13.48 33.25 -13.16
N CYS A 794 13.20 31.98 -13.40
CA CYS A 794 13.46 30.86 -12.50
C CYS A 794 14.78 30.18 -12.89
N ARG A 795 15.73 30.13 -11.96
CA ARG A 795 16.93 29.31 -12.09
C ARG A 795 16.78 28.09 -11.21
N PHE A 796 17.01 26.92 -11.78
CA PHE A 796 16.99 25.65 -11.08
C PHE A 796 18.09 24.74 -11.66
N GLY A 797 18.50 23.75 -10.86
CA GLY A 797 19.44 22.72 -11.27
C GLY A 797 18.80 21.34 -11.17
N ALA A 798 19.50 20.33 -11.64
CA ALA A 798 19.15 18.95 -11.36
C ALA A 798 20.40 18.15 -11.00
N SER A 799 20.28 17.32 -9.98
CA SER A 799 21.30 16.36 -9.58
C SER A 799 20.97 14.99 -10.17
N PHE A 800 22.00 14.25 -10.61
CA PHE A 800 21.86 12.98 -11.30
C PHE A 800 22.71 11.89 -10.62
N GLY A 801 22.11 10.73 -10.34
CA GLY A 801 22.81 9.55 -9.83
C GLY A 801 22.71 8.40 -10.81
N ILE A 802 23.86 7.87 -11.27
CA ILE A 802 23.93 6.83 -12.29
C ILE A 802 24.42 5.52 -11.64
N ALA A 803 23.74 4.40 -11.85
CA ALA A 803 24.21 3.08 -11.44
C ALA A 803 24.12 2.06 -12.57
N ARG A 804 25.17 1.26 -12.73
CA ARG A 804 25.26 0.13 -13.68
C ARG A 804 25.32 -1.17 -12.91
N SER A 805 24.61 -2.17 -13.39
CA SER A 805 24.66 -3.50 -12.78
C SER A 805 25.97 -4.27 -13.02
N GLU A 806 26.82 -3.85 -13.97
CA GLU A 806 28.15 -4.45 -14.17
C GLU A 806 29.14 -4.09 -13.06
N ASP A 807 28.97 -2.92 -12.45
CA ASP A 807 29.80 -2.44 -11.34
C ASP A 807 29.36 -3.05 -10.00
N MET A 808 28.39 -3.95 -10.03
CA MET A 808 27.81 -4.61 -8.85
C MET A 808 28.31 -6.06 -8.71
N ALA A 809 28.54 -6.48 -7.46
CA ALA A 809 28.75 -7.90 -7.15
C ALA A 809 27.48 -8.70 -7.48
N ALA A 810 27.64 -9.99 -7.81
CA ALA A 810 26.57 -10.89 -8.26
C ALA A 810 25.36 -11.02 -7.30
N ASP A 811 25.51 -10.57 -6.04
CA ASP A 811 24.49 -10.61 -4.98
C ASP A 811 23.75 -9.28 -4.75
N ALA A 812 23.98 -8.25 -5.57
CA ALA A 812 23.39 -6.92 -5.34
C ALA A 812 22.00 -6.79 -5.97
N THR A 813 20.95 -6.97 -5.15
CA THR A 813 19.56 -7.10 -5.59
C THR A 813 18.85 -5.79 -5.98
N ASP A 814 19.45 -4.60 -5.75
CA ASP A 814 18.77 -3.30 -5.86
C ASP A 814 19.58 -2.21 -6.60
N LEU A 815 19.60 -2.27 -7.93
CA LEU A 815 20.17 -1.22 -8.80
C LEU A 815 19.60 0.20 -8.54
N PRO A 816 18.29 0.38 -8.23
CA PRO A 816 17.74 1.69 -7.88
C PRO A 816 18.38 2.32 -6.63
N VAL A 817 18.67 1.51 -5.60
CA VAL A 817 19.27 1.98 -4.34
C VAL A 817 20.68 2.55 -4.57
N PHE A 818 21.44 1.97 -5.48
CA PHE A 818 22.76 2.48 -5.84
C PHE A 818 22.70 3.77 -6.65
N ALA A 819 21.71 3.91 -7.53
CA ALA A 819 21.49 5.16 -8.24
C ALA A 819 21.08 6.28 -7.26
N ASP A 820 20.29 5.97 -6.22
CA ASP A 820 19.94 6.91 -5.15
C ASP A 820 21.14 7.32 -4.32
N ALA A 821 22.03 6.38 -4.00
CA ALA A 821 23.28 6.64 -3.31
C ALA A 821 24.19 7.60 -4.10
N ALA A 822 24.30 7.40 -5.43
CA ALA A 822 25.02 8.32 -6.30
C ALA A 822 24.35 9.69 -6.39
N LEU A 823 23.01 9.73 -6.48
CA LEU A 823 22.25 10.97 -6.49
C LEU A 823 22.45 11.78 -5.20
N TYR A 824 22.46 11.11 -4.04
CA TYR A 824 22.75 11.74 -2.76
C TYR A 824 24.15 12.36 -2.74
N ARG A 825 25.16 11.64 -3.28
CA ARG A 825 26.52 12.18 -3.42
C ARG A 825 26.55 13.43 -4.32
N ALA A 826 25.81 13.41 -5.44
CA ALA A 826 25.71 14.55 -6.35
C ALA A 826 25.17 15.79 -5.62
N LYS A 827 24.17 15.60 -4.74
CA LYS A 827 23.64 16.69 -3.91
C LYS A 827 24.66 17.24 -2.92
N ASN A 828 25.48 16.38 -2.29
CA ASN A 828 26.47 16.78 -1.30
C ASN A 828 27.71 17.46 -1.90
N LEU A 829 28.07 17.12 -3.14
CA LEU A 829 29.22 17.71 -3.84
C LEU A 829 28.90 19.07 -4.51
N GLY A 830 27.82 19.73 -4.10
CA GLY A 830 27.44 21.05 -4.60
C GLY A 830 26.33 21.06 -5.65
N ARG A 831 25.55 19.98 -5.77
CA ARG A 831 24.35 19.88 -6.63
C ARG A 831 24.64 20.13 -8.12
N ASN A 832 23.60 20.15 -8.96
CA ASN A 832 23.66 20.43 -10.40
C ASN A 832 24.75 19.67 -11.17
N ARG A 833 24.91 18.38 -10.85
CA ARG A 833 25.95 17.51 -11.38
C ARG A 833 25.47 16.07 -11.50
N LEU A 834 26.25 15.27 -12.21
CA LEU A 834 26.06 13.82 -12.27
C LEU A 834 27.15 13.12 -11.46
N GLU A 835 26.77 12.09 -10.73
CA GLU A 835 27.67 11.19 -10.03
C GLU A 835 27.39 9.75 -10.43
N ILE A 836 28.45 8.98 -10.60
CA ILE A 836 28.38 7.56 -10.96
C ILE A 836 28.61 6.75 -9.69
N PHE A 837 27.76 5.76 -9.47
CA PHE A 837 27.95 4.81 -8.40
C PHE A 837 29.17 3.94 -8.70
N THR A 838 30.15 3.95 -7.81
CA THR A 838 31.30 3.04 -7.84
C THR A 838 31.37 2.23 -6.55
N PRO A 839 32.04 1.05 -6.54
CA PRO A 839 32.29 0.30 -5.31
C PRO A 839 33.00 1.12 -4.22
N GLU A 840 33.83 2.08 -4.59
CA GLU A 840 34.49 3.01 -3.66
C GLU A 840 33.49 3.98 -3.02
N LEU A 841 32.49 4.46 -3.79
CA LEU A 841 31.41 5.27 -3.24
C LEU A 841 30.60 4.51 -2.18
N ARG A 842 30.37 3.20 -2.39
CA ARG A 842 29.75 2.35 -1.36
C ARG A 842 30.52 2.38 -0.04
N GLN A 843 31.86 2.28 -0.11
CA GLN A 843 32.72 2.35 1.08
C GLN A 843 32.69 3.74 1.71
N THR A 844 32.66 4.82 0.91
CA THR A 844 32.53 6.18 1.42
C THR A 844 31.22 6.39 2.16
N ILE A 845 30.07 5.95 1.62
CA ILE A 845 28.76 6.11 2.27
C ILE A 845 28.67 5.29 3.57
N LEU A 846 29.21 4.07 3.58
CA LEU A 846 29.30 3.27 4.81
C LEU A 846 30.23 3.94 5.84
N GLY A 847 31.34 4.52 5.38
CA GLY A 847 32.26 5.32 6.20
C GLY A 847 31.60 6.55 6.79
N GLU A 848 30.84 7.33 6.01
CA GLU A 848 30.10 8.51 6.49
C GLU A 848 29.03 8.15 7.52
N ARG A 849 28.29 7.05 7.30
CA ARG A 849 27.33 6.54 8.30
C ARG A 849 28.02 6.14 9.60
N ARG A 850 29.18 5.49 9.50
CA ARG A 850 29.97 5.12 10.68
C ARG A 850 30.47 6.37 11.41
N LEU A 851 31.03 7.32 10.66
CA LEU A 851 31.50 8.60 11.18
C LEU A 851 30.38 9.40 11.86
N ALA A 852 29.15 9.32 11.33
CA ALA A 852 28.00 9.98 11.93
C ALA A 852 27.65 9.43 13.31
N ILE A 853 27.73 8.10 13.49
CA ILE A 853 27.56 7.45 14.80
C ILE A 853 28.71 7.85 15.72
N ASP A 854 29.95 7.72 15.23
CA ASP A 854 31.15 8.03 16.01
C ASP A 854 31.16 9.51 16.47
N LEU A 855 30.68 10.46 15.65
CA LEU A 855 30.57 11.88 16.01
C LEU A 855 29.56 12.15 17.14
N HIS A 856 28.46 11.40 17.18
CA HIS A 856 27.47 11.51 18.27
C HIS A 856 28.06 10.97 19.58
N GLU A 857 28.73 9.81 19.53
CA GLU A 857 29.44 9.26 20.69
C GLU A 857 30.57 10.18 21.17
N ALA A 858 31.29 10.82 20.24
CA ALA A 858 32.39 11.74 20.55
C ALA A 858 31.93 12.98 21.33
N LEU A 859 30.72 13.48 21.07
CA LEU A 859 30.12 14.54 21.87
C LEU A 859 29.84 14.09 23.30
N GLU A 860 29.28 12.89 23.49
CA GLU A 860 28.96 12.34 24.82
C GLU A 860 30.21 12.01 25.64
N ARG A 861 31.29 11.61 24.96
CA ARG A 861 32.58 11.21 25.56
C ARG A 861 33.59 12.35 25.70
N ASP A 862 33.21 13.57 25.36
CA ASP A 862 34.05 14.78 25.45
C ASP A 862 35.37 14.69 24.63
N GLU A 863 35.32 14.05 23.46
CA GLU A 863 36.49 13.72 22.63
C GLU A 863 37.00 14.87 21.73
N PHE A 864 36.24 15.96 21.62
CA PHE A 864 36.68 17.16 20.90
C PHE A 864 37.58 18.02 21.78
N GLU A 865 38.70 18.49 21.25
CA GLU A 865 39.67 19.31 21.98
C GLU A 865 40.13 20.52 21.16
N PRO A 866 40.30 21.69 21.78
CA PRO A 866 40.87 22.86 21.11
C PRO A 866 42.39 22.74 21.04
N TRP A 867 42.92 22.99 19.85
CA TRP A 867 44.35 23.23 19.61
C TRP A 867 44.55 24.69 19.23
N PHE A 868 45.72 25.22 19.51
CA PHE A 868 45.98 26.65 19.42
C PHE A 868 47.14 26.92 18.48
N GLN A 869 46.91 27.66 17.41
CA GLN A 869 47.97 28.08 16.49
C GLN A 869 48.41 29.51 16.83
N PRO A 870 49.69 29.74 17.17
CA PRO A 870 50.15 31.07 17.58
C PRO A 870 50.28 32.03 16.39
N GLN A 871 49.97 33.29 16.66
CA GLN A 871 50.07 34.42 15.74
C GLN A 871 51.13 35.40 16.24
N PHE A 872 52.03 35.83 15.37
CA PHE A 872 53.17 36.67 15.74
C PHE A 872 53.13 38.02 15.05
N SER A 873 53.56 39.08 15.75
CA SER A 873 53.78 40.38 15.13
C SER A 873 54.86 40.28 14.05
N ALA A 874 54.56 40.78 12.86
CA ALA A 874 55.53 40.86 11.78
C ALA A 874 56.73 41.74 12.15
N GLN A 875 56.54 42.76 13.00
CA GLN A 875 57.59 43.73 13.39
C GLN A 875 58.50 43.24 14.53
N GLY A 876 58.00 42.41 15.44
CA GLY A 876 58.69 42.16 16.73
C GLY A 876 58.85 40.70 17.15
N GLU A 877 58.40 39.71 16.36
CA GLU A 877 58.37 38.27 16.75
C GLU A 877 57.71 38.02 18.13
N GLN A 878 56.85 38.95 18.56
CA GLN A 878 56.08 38.83 19.79
C GLN A 878 54.78 38.10 19.50
N LEU A 879 54.36 37.24 20.42
CA LEU A 879 53.08 36.55 20.38
C LEU A 879 51.95 37.58 20.54
N VAL A 880 51.12 37.74 19.51
CA VAL A 880 49.99 38.69 19.50
C VAL A 880 48.64 38.03 19.67
N GLY A 881 48.56 36.72 19.42
CA GLY A 881 47.31 35.98 19.56
C GLY A 881 47.47 34.50 19.28
N VAL A 882 46.36 33.77 19.39
CA VAL A 882 46.25 32.36 19.02
C VAL A 882 44.92 32.11 18.32
N GLU A 883 44.93 31.27 17.30
CA GLU A 883 43.72 30.77 16.66
C GLU A 883 43.31 29.43 17.26
N THR A 884 42.04 29.31 17.62
CA THR A 884 41.46 28.07 18.16
C THR A 884 41.01 27.16 17.03
N LEU A 885 41.66 26.01 16.92
CA LEU A 885 41.44 25.00 15.89
C LEU A 885 40.88 23.73 16.51
N LEU A 886 39.73 23.29 16.03
CA LEU A 886 39.09 22.05 16.44
C LEU A 886 39.95 20.83 16.08
N ARG A 887 40.10 19.90 17.03
CA ARG A 887 40.60 18.54 16.80
C ARG A 887 39.69 17.53 17.45
N TRP A 888 39.57 16.35 16.84
CA TRP A 888 38.85 15.22 17.43
C TRP A 888 39.86 14.13 17.78
N ARG A 889 39.99 13.85 19.08
CA ARG A 889 40.82 12.75 19.58
C ARG A 889 39.96 11.49 19.71
N CYS A 890 40.08 10.60 18.74
CA CYS A 890 39.36 9.34 18.74
C CYS A 890 39.81 8.42 19.90
N PRO A 891 38.99 7.44 20.34
CA PRO A 891 39.33 6.49 21.40
C PRO A 891 40.59 5.65 21.12
N ASP A 892 40.90 5.44 19.85
CA ASP A 892 42.10 4.72 19.40
C ASP A 892 43.39 5.56 19.44
N GLY A 893 43.29 6.82 19.88
CA GLY A 893 44.40 7.76 20.02
C GLY A 893 44.71 8.56 18.75
N ARG A 894 44.00 8.35 17.63
CA ARG A 894 44.14 9.18 16.42
C ARG A 894 43.56 10.58 16.65
N ILE A 895 44.18 11.58 16.02
CA ILE A 895 43.71 12.96 16.03
C ILE A 895 43.23 13.32 14.62
N LEU A 896 41.94 13.60 14.47
CA LEU A 896 41.33 13.99 13.21
C LEU A 896 41.20 15.53 13.14
N THR A 897 41.43 16.06 11.94
CA THR A 897 41.21 17.47 11.61
C THR A 897 39.79 17.69 11.09
N PRO A 898 39.26 18.93 11.16
CA PRO A 898 37.91 19.24 10.70
C PRO A 898 37.64 18.78 9.25
N GLU A 899 38.62 18.91 8.34
CA GLU A 899 38.50 18.43 6.96
C GLU A 899 38.03 16.96 6.84
N SER A 900 38.29 16.11 7.83
CA SER A 900 37.89 14.70 7.81
C SER A 900 36.45 14.44 8.26
N PHE A 901 35.83 15.36 9.00
CA PHE A 901 34.52 15.10 9.64
C PHE A 901 33.54 16.27 9.64
N MET A 902 33.97 17.49 9.30
CA MET A 902 33.17 18.70 9.39
C MET A 902 31.91 18.62 8.52
N GLN A 903 32.04 18.07 7.31
CA GLN A 903 30.90 17.87 6.41
C GLN A 903 29.82 16.97 7.03
N VAL A 904 30.21 15.90 7.73
CA VAL A 904 29.24 15.02 8.42
C VAL A 904 28.66 15.71 9.65
N ALA A 905 29.46 16.46 10.40
CA ALA A 905 28.99 17.24 11.55
C ALA A 905 27.99 18.35 11.17
N GLU A 906 28.16 18.98 10.01
CA GLU A 906 27.20 19.93 9.44
C GLU A 906 25.87 19.26 9.09
N HIS A 907 25.91 18.10 8.42
CA HIS A 907 24.71 17.32 8.10
C HIS A 907 23.95 16.87 9.36
N LEU A 908 24.68 16.48 10.41
CA LEU A 908 24.11 16.12 11.71
C LEU A 908 23.64 17.33 12.53
N ARG A 909 23.93 18.56 12.07
CA ARG A 909 23.61 19.82 12.76
C ARG A 909 24.20 19.89 14.18
N ILE A 910 25.36 19.26 14.39
CA ILE A 910 26.04 19.23 15.70
C ILE A 910 27.16 20.27 15.83
N VAL A 911 27.52 20.96 14.75
CA VAL A 911 28.50 22.07 14.75
C VAL A 911 28.23 23.09 15.86
N PRO A 912 26.97 23.50 16.11
CA PRO A 912 26.68 24.43 17.19
C PRO A 912 27.12 23.94 18.59
N GLU A 913 26.97 22.65 18.86
CA GLU A 913 27.41 22.07 20.13
C GLU A 913 28.93 21.92 20.19
N ILE A 914 29.57 21.56 19.07
CA ILE A 914 31.04 21.48 18.98
C ILE A 914 31.67 22.83 19.28
N ASP A 915 31.24 23.90 18.62
CA ASP A 915 31.72 25.27 18.86
C ASP A 915 31.56 25.68 20.34
N ARG A 916 30.41 25.33 20.94
CA ARG A 916 30.14 25.62 22.35
C ARG A 916 31.14 24.90 23.25
N ILE A 917 31.40 23.62 23.01
CA ILE A 917 32.42 22.84 23.73
C ILE A 917 33.81 23.47 23.52
N MET A 918 34.15 23.87 22.30
CA MET A 918 35.45 24.49 21.99
C MET A 918 35.64 25.82 22.74
N MET A 919 34.64 26.70 22.76
CA MET A 919 34.72 27.96 23.49
C MET A 919 34.86 27.74 25.00
N LEU A 920 34.11 26.80 25.58
CA LEU A 920 34.23 26.47 27.01
C LEU A 920 35.62 25.90 27.36
N LYS A 921 36.13 24.96 26.56
CA LYS A 921 37.48 24.40 26.75
C LYS A 921 38.58 25.42 26.51
N ALA A 922 38.38 26.37 25.58
CA ALA A 922 39.33 27.46 25.35
C ALA A 922 39.38 28.44 26.54
N ARG A 923 38.25 28.70 27.20
CA ARG A 923 38.25 29.43 28.48
C ARG A 923 39.07 28.70 29.54
N ASP A 924 38.86 27.39 29.68
CA ASP A 924 39.62 26.59 30.65
C ASP A 924 41.13 26.60 30.33
N ALA A 925 41.50 26.66 29.04
CA ALA A 925 42.90 26.84 28.61
C ALA A 925 43.45 28.22 28.95
N LEU A 926 42.67 29.30 28.80
CA LEU A 926 43.06 30.65 29.22
C LEU A 926 43.30 30.71 30.74
N ASP A 927 42.40 30.12 31.54
CA ASP A 927 42.54 30.04 33.00
C ASP A 927 43.80 29.27 33.39
N PHE A 928 44.09 28.16 32.69
CA PHE A 928 45.32 27.39 32.86
C PHE A 928 46.58 28.21 32.55
N TRP A 929 46.62 28.91 31.42
CA TRP A 929 47.76 29.76 31.05
C TRP A 929 47.94 30.93 32.01
N GLN A 930 46.86 31.56 32.46
CA GLN A 930 46.92 32.65 33.42
C GLN A 930 47.47 32.19 34.77
N ALA A 931 47.06 31.01 35.26
CA ALA A 931 47.61 30.40 36.47
C ALA A 931 49.10 30.06 36.34
N ASP A 932 49.54 29.74 35.12
CA ASP A 932 50.92 29.41 34.77
C ASP A 932 51.79 30.64 34.40
N GLY A 933 51.23 31.85 34.50
CA GLY A 933 51.92 33.11 34.20
C GLY A 933 52.11 33.42 32.71
N VAL A 934 51.43 32.69 31.83
CA VAL A 934 51.41 32.91 30.38
C VAL A 934 50.24 33.82 30.03
N PHE A 935 50.53 34.93 29.34
CA PHE A 935 49.50 35.86 28.86
C PHE A 935 49.33 35.72 27.34
N ILE A 936 48.09 35.52 26.91
CA ILE A 936 47.70 35.49 25.49
C ILE A 936 46.88 36.75 25.20
N PRO A 937 47.33 37.67 24.31
CA PRO A 937 46.63 38.94 24.11
C PRO A 937 45.31 38.83 23.33
N LYS A 938 45.21 37.86 22.40
CA LYS A 938 44.05 37.62 21.54
C LYS A 938 43.81 36.12 21.39
N ILE A 939 42.55 35.69 21.44
CA ILE A 939 42.13 34.35 21.05
C ILE A 939 41.04 34.45 19.98
N SER A 940 41.20 33.73 18.88
CA SER A 940 40.23 33.73 17.79
C SER A 940 39.49 32.40 17.65
N PHE A 941 38.24 32.49 17.17
CA PHE A 941 37.35 31.36 16.92
C PHE A 941 36.71 31.49 15.55
N ASN A 942 36.72 30.40 14.80
CA ASN A 942 35.97 30.29 13.55
C ASN A 942 34.46 30.23 13.83
N VAL A 943 33.67 31.11 13.22
CA VAL A 943 32.21 31.16 13.40
C VAL A 943 31.51 31.22 12.05
N SER A 944 30.52 30.36 11.84
CA SER A 944 29.69 30.38 10.63
C SER A 944 28.64 31.50 10.66
N SER A 945 28.23 31.99 9.48
CA SER A 945 27.23 33.06 9.32
C SER A 945 25.91 32.77 10.05
N GLY A 946 25.43 31.52 9.98
CA GLY A 946 24.20 31.09 10.64
C GLY A 946 24.26 31.18 12.17
N ARG A 947 25.46 31.03 12.77
CA ARG A 947 25.66 31.13 14.23
C ARG A 947 25.86 32.55 14.74
N MET A 948 26.23 33.51 13.88
CA MET A 948 26.27 34.91 14.33
C MET A 948 24.90 35.45 14.75
N ARG A 949 23.82 34.84 14.23
CA ARG A 949 22.44 35.15 14.63
C ARG A 949 22.05 34.51 15.97
N ASP A 950 22.88 33.62 16.50
CA ASP A 950 22.62 32.90 17.75
C ASP A 950 23.08 33.75 18.96
N PRO A 951 22.16 34.25 19.79
CA PRO A 951 22.51 35.04 20.97
C PRO A 951 23.40 34.26 21.96
N ASP A 952 23.33 32.93 21.97
CA ASP A 952 24.11 32.09 22.88
C ASP A 952 25.61 32.13 22.53
N VAL A 953 25.98 32.28 21.26
CA VAL A 953 27.39 32.38 20.82
C VAL A 953 28.03 33.67 21.30
N VAL A 954 27.31 34.79 21.22
CA VAL A 954 27.78 36.08 21.74
C VAL A 954 27.93 36.03 23.26
N ALA A 955 26.98 35.38 23.95
CA ALA A 955 27.05 35.18 25.39
C ALA A 955 28.23 34.30 25.81
N LEU A 956 28.56 33.26 25.03
CA LEU A 956 29.73 32.40 25.24
C LEU A 956 31.03 33.17 24.98
N GLY A 957 31.13 33.92 23.88
CA GLY A 957 32.29 34.77 23.60
C GLY A 957 32.59 35.75 24.75
N ARG A 958 31.56 36.36 25.33
CA ARG A 958 31.70 37.20 26.53
C ARG A 958 32.19 36.43 27.76
N GLN A 959 31.80 35.16 27.92
CA GLN A 959 32.28 34.31 29.01
C GLN A 959 33.74 33.89 28.83
N VAL A 960 34.21 33.76 27.59
CA VAL A 960 35.62 33.47 27.26
C VAL A 960 36.50 34.73 27.42
N ALA A 961 35.94 35.91 27.19
CA ALA A 961 36.61 37.20 27.36
C ALA A 961 36.88 37.50 28.85
N THR A 962 37.81 36.77 29.47
CA THR A 962 38.24 36.95 30.85
C THR A 962 39.54 37.77 30.92
N GLY A 963 39.58 38.77 31.80
CA GLY A 963 40.78 39.54 32.08
C GLY A 963 41.19 40.52 30.97
N LYS A 964 42.40 40.36 30.42
CA LYS A 964 43.00 41.26 29.41
C LYS A 964 43.04 40.66 28.00
N THR A 965 42.55 39.44 27.83
CA THR A 965 42.55 38.74 26.54
C THR A 965 41.36 39.17 25.70
N ARG A 966 41.60 39.57 24.45
CA ARG A 966 40.53 39.88 23.48
C ARG A 966 40.03 38.60 22.83
N VAL A 967 38.72 38.51 22.61
CA VAL A 967 38.09 37.42 21.87
C VAL A 967 37.73 37.94 20.48
N THR A 968 38.02 37.12 19.47
CA THR A 968 37.81 37.48 18.07
C THR A 968 37.04 36.38 17.35
N PHE A 969 36.03 36.76 16.56
CA PHE A 969 35.32 35.85 15.67
C PHE A 969 35.84 36.00 14.24
N GLU A 970 36.25 34.89 13.65
CA GLU A 970 36.72 34.79 12.28
C GLU A 970 35.56 34.36 11.37
N LEU A 971 35.33 35.12 10.30
CA LEU A 971 34.25 34.94 9.33
C LEU A 971 34.80 34.73 7.94
N LEU A 972 34.37 33.66 7.25
CA LEU A 972 34.78 33.39 5.87
C LEU A 972 34.35 34.50 4.89
N GLU A 973 35.21 34.79 3.90
CA GLU A 973 34.97 35.75 2.81
C GLU A 973 33.63 35.56 2.08
N SER A 974 33.17 34.31 1.87
CA SER A 974 31.92 34.02 1.13
C SER A 974 30.67 34.57 1.81
N ILE A 975 30.70 34.76 3.13
CA ILE A 975 29.60 35.34 3.91
C ILE A 975 29.33 36.79 3.50
N LEU A 976 30.35 37.48 2.98
CA LEU A 976 30.28 38.90 2.55
C LEU A 976 29.42 39.13 1.30
N VAL A 977 29.09 38.08 0.53
CA VAL A 977 28.36 38.19 -0.75
C VAL A 977 26.88 37.85 -0.60
N GLU A 978 26.52 37.06 0.41
CA GLU A 978 25.23 36.36 0.45
C GLU A 978 24.18 37.03 1.36
N GLU A 979 24.53 37.99 2.22
CA GLU A 979 23.59 38.58 3.19
C GLU A 979 23.66 40.11 3.36
N GLU A 980 22.96 40.87 2.52
CA GLU A 980 22.64 42.30 2.74
C GLU A 980 21.35 42.50 3.56
N SER A 981 21.13 41.73 4.63
CA SER A 981 19.92 41.85 5.45
C SER A 981 20.11 42.76 6.67
N ASP A 982 19.09 43.54 7.01
CA ASP A 982 19.09 44.37 8.24
C ASP A 982 19.31 43.52 9.50
N ALA A 983 18.87 42.26 9.48
CA ALA A 983 19.11 41.31 10.57
C ALA A 983 20.59 40.97 10.74
N PHE A 984 21.34 40.79 9.65
CA PHE A 984 22.78 40.49 9.72
C PHE A 984 23.57 41.67 10.34
N ARG A 985 23.25 42.90 9.91
CA ARG A 985 23.83 44.13 10.46
C ARG A 985 23.56 44.28 11.96
N PHE A 986 22.32 44.04 12.39
CA PHE A 986 21.94 44.08 13.80
C PHE A 986 22.77 43.11 14.67
N HIS A 987 23.06 41.91 14.17
CA HIS A 987 23.86 40.93 14.92
C HIS A 987 25.36 41.29 14.95
N LEU A 988 25.91 41.84 13.86
CA LEU A 988 27.27 42.37 13.87
C LEU A 988 27.45 43.47 14.93
N ASP A 989 26.48 44.37 15.03
CA ASP A 989 26.48 45.42 16.06
C ASP A 989 26.42 44.83 17.47
N LEU A 990 25.60 43.80 17.70
CA LEU A 990 25.51 43.10 18.99
C LEU A 990 26.82 42.41 19.41
N VAL A 991 27.55 41.83 18.44
CA VAL A 991 28.87 41.24 18.66
C VAL A 991 29.88 42.31 19.07
N ARG A 992 29.93 43.44 18.34
CA ARG A 992 30.84 44.55 18.64
C ARG A 992 30.53 45.21 19.98
N GLU A 993 29.26 45.46 20.28
CA GLU A 993 28.81 46.00 21.58
C GLU A 993 29.18 45.08 22.75
N SER A 994 29.36 43.79 22.48
CA SER A 994 29.80 42.81 23.47
C SER A 994 31.32 42.77 23.70
N GLY A 995 32.09 43.62 23.00
CA GLY A 995 33.54 43.70 23.10
C GLY A 995 34.28 42.56 22.41
N ILE A 996 33.63 41.90 21.44
CA ILE A 996 34.20 40.83 20.63
C ILE A 996 34.62 41.44 19.28
N ASP A 997 35.87 41.21 18.91
CA ASP A 997 36.45 41.66 17.64
C ASP A 997 35.99 40.75 16.49
N ILE A 998 36.00 41.26 15.26
CA ILE A 998 35.60 40.51 14.06
C ILE A 998 36.74 40.54 13.06
N GLU A 999 37.19 39.38 12.61
CA GLU A 999 38.19 39.21 11.56
C GLU A 999 37.59 38.49 10.36
N ILE A 1000 38.05 38.83 9.16
CA ILE A 1000 37.64 38.15 7.93
C ILE A 1000 38.71 37.12 7.56
N ASP A 1001 38.29 35.89 7.30
CA ASP A 1001 39.14 34.75 7.00
C ASP A 1001 39.11 34.36 5.51
N ASP A 1002 40.16 33.66 5.06
CA ASP A 1002 40.34 33.16 3.70
C ASP A 1002 40.26 34.22 2.58
N PHE A 1003 40.67 35.47 2.86
CA PHE A 1003 40.51 36.57 1.90
C PHE A 1003 41.39 36.39 0.65
N GLY A 1004 40.75 36.45 -0.52
CA GLY A 1004 41.33 36.25 -1.85
C GLY A 1004 41.01 34.88 -2.46
N SER A 1005 40.13 34.11 -1.84
CA SER A 1005 39.66 32.79 -2.30
C SER A 1005 38.74 32.83 -3.53
N GLY A 1006 38.17 34.00 -3.87
CA GLY A 1006 37.50 34.25 -5.15
C GLY A 1006 36.14 34.94 -5.10
N HIS A 1007 35.73 35.49 -3.96
CA HIS A 1007 34.36 35.97 -3.74
C HIS A 1007 34.25 37.36 -3.06
N ALA A 1008 35.33 38.05 -2.73
CA ALA A 1008 35.30 39.24 -1.89
C ALA A 1008 34.68 40.45 -2.59
N SER A 1009 33.65 41.01 -1.96
CA SER A 1009 33.18 42.37 -2.25
C SER A 1009 33.90 43.35 -1.32
N ILE A 1010 34.66 44.29 -1.88
CA ILE A 1010 35.24 45.42 -1.12
C ILE A 1010 34.13 46.20 -0.39
N ILE A 1011 32.92 46.23 -0.96
CA ILE A 1011 31.75 46.85 -0.35
C ILE A 1011 31.35 46.09 0.93
N GLY A 1012 31.31 44.76 0.89
CA GLY A 1012 31.05 43.93 2.07
C GLY A 1012 32.08 44.14 3.19
N LEU A 1013 33.36 44.32 2.83
CA LEU A 1013 34.42 44.61 3.79
C LEU A 1013 34.21 45.98 4.50
N MET A 1014 33.76 47.00 3.77
CA MET A 1014 33.42 48.30 4.35
C MET A 1014 32.23 48.21 5.31
N GLU A 1015 31.20 47.42 4.99
CA GLU A 1015 30.02 47.24 5.85
C GLU A 1015 30.34 46.47 7.13
N ILE A 1016 31.16 45.43 7.05
CA ILE A 1016 31.57 44.65 8.23
C ILE A 1016 32.65 45.37 9.05
N SER A 1017 33.39 46.33 8.49
CA SER A 1017 34.41 47.10 9.22
C SER A 1017 35.23 46.23 10.22
N PRO A 1018 35.85 45.13 9.74
CA PRO A 1018 36.53 44.17 10.62
C PRO A 1018 37.81 44.76 11.22
N THR A 1019 38.27 44.20 12.33
CA THR A 1019 39.53 44.61 12.97
C THR A 1019 40.76 44.11 12.22
N ALA A 1020 40.67 42.93 11.59
CA ALA A 1020 41.72 42.43 10.74
C ALA A 1020 41.20 41.56 9.58
N LEU A 1021 42.06 41.37 8.58
CA LEU A 1021 41.84 40.61 7.37
C LEU A 1021 42.93 39.53 7.25
N LYS A 1022 42.53 38.26 7.22
CA LYS A 1022 43.44 37.12 7.04
C LYS A 1022 43.57 36.78 5.55
N ILE A 1023 44.80 36.81 5.06
CA ILE A 1023 45.15 36.54 3.65
C ILE A 1023 45.37 35.03 3.49
N ASP A 1024 44.58 34.42 2.61
CA ASP A 1024 44.56 32.97 2.39
C ASP A 1024 45.95 32.41 2.06
N LYS A 1025 46.29 31.29 2.71
CA LYS A 1025 47.56 30.57 2.51
C LYS A 1025 47.89 30.25 1.06
N ARG A 1026 46.89 30.02 0.19
CA ARG A 1026 47.07 29.75 -1.25
C ARG A 1026 47.72 30.91 -1.98
N ILE A 1027 47.52 32.13 -1.49
CA ILE A 1027 48.13 33.34 -2.04
C ILE A 1027 49.47 33.61 -1.36
N VAL A 1028 49.58 33.35 -0.05
CA VAL A 1028 50.80 33.60 0.73
C VAL A 1028 51.92 32.59 0.43
N LEU A 1029 51.62 31.29 0.33
CA LEU A 1029 52.60 30.24 0.08
C LEU A 1029 53.51 30.53 -1.15
N PRO A 1030 52.98 30.92 -2.32
CA PRO A 1030 53.83 31.20 -3.50
C PRO A 1030 54.57 32.55 -3.48
N VAL A 1031 54.39 33.43 -2.47
CA VAL A 1031 54.87 34.83 -2.47
C VAL A 1031 56.39 34.99 -2.66
N ALA A 1032 57.16 33.99 -2.24
CA ALA A 1032 58.62 33.96 -2.41
C ALA A 1032 59.05 33.73 -3.88
N ARG A 1033 58.25 32.98 -4.66
CA ARG A 1033 58.63 32.49 -6.00
C ARG A 1033 57.80 33.09 -7.14
N ASP A 1034 56.56 33.49 -6.87
CA ASP A 1034 55.65 34.04 -7.87
C ASP A 1034 55.43 35.54 -7.67
N VAL A 1035 55.79 36.31 -8.70
CA VAL A 1035 55.61 37.77 -8.73
C VAL A 1035 54.12 38.15 -8.76
N ARG A 1036 53.24 37.32 -9.32
CA ARG A 1036 51.80 37.61 -9.35
C ARG A 1036 51.17 37.53 -7.98
N SER A 1037 51.37 36.42 -7.26
CA SER A 1037 51.00 36.29 -5.85
C SER A 1037 51.59 37.44 -5.02
N ARG A 1038 52.87 37.77 -5.20
CA ARG A 1038 53.53 38.90 -4.52
C ARG A 1038 52.83 40.24 -4.73
N ASN A 1039 52.43 40.54 -5.97
CA ASN A 1039 51.72 41.77 -6.28
C ASN A 1039 50.29 41.76 -5.74
N LEU A 1040 49.63 40.60 -5.72
CA LEU A 1040 48.28 40.44 -5.17
C LEU A 1040 48.28 40.66 -3.65
N VAL A 1041 49.20 40.02 -2.92
CA VAL A 1041 49.37 40.24 -1.46
C VAL A 1041 49.61 41.71 -1.16
N ARG A 1042 50.51 42.37 -1.91
CA ARG A 1042 50.75 43.81 -1.74
C ARG A 1042 49.49 44.65 -1.95
N ALA A 1043 48.72 44.37 -3.00
CA ALA A 1043 47.46 45.08 -3.24
C ALA A 1043 46.43 44.85 -2.12
N ILE A 1044 46.34 43.63 -1.58
CA ILE A 1044 45.45 43.32 -0.45
C ILE A 1044 45.87 44.12 0.80
N ILE A 1045 47.18 44.18 1.10
CA ILE A 1045 47.70 44.95 2.23
C ILE A 1045 47.41 46.45 2.05
N GLU A 1046 47.63 47.00 0.85
CA GLU A 1046 47.31 48.42 0.54
C GLU A 1046 45.81 48.73 0.69
N ILE A 1047 44.92 47.80 0.29
CA ILE A 1047 43.47 47.94 0.48
C ILE A 1047 43.11 47.95 1.96
N ALA A 1048 43.67 47.01 2.73
CA ALA A 1048 43.41 46.91 4.17
C ALA A 1048 43.89 48.16 4.92
N ASP A 1049 45.10 48.63 4.63
CA ASP A 1049 45.66 49.87 5.19
C ASP A 1049 44.79 51.09 4.88
N THR A 1050 44.31 51.21 3.63
CA THR A 1050 43.41 52.30 3.20
C THR A 1050 42.08 52.29 3.98
N LEU A 1051 41.59 51.11 4.36
CA LEU A 1051 40.36 50.94 5.13
C LEU A 1051 40.59 50.95 6.65
N GLY A 1052 41.84 51.05 7.11
CA GLY A 1052 42.19 50.99 8.53
C GLY A 1052 42.02 49.61 9.16
N ILE A 1053 42.13 48.54 8.36
CA ILE A 1053 41.98 47.14 8.77
C ILE A 1053 43.37 46.51 8.87
N ALA A 1054 43.67 45.81 9.97
CA ALA A 1054 44.95 45.11 10.12
C ALA A 1054 45.04 43.87 9.20
N THR A 1055 46.25 43.40 8.92
CA THR A 1055 46.47 42.24 8.04
C THR A 1055 47.15 41.07 8.75
N VAL A 1056 46.64 39.87 8.50
CA VAL A 1056 47.21 38.61 8.97
C VAL A 1056 47.57 37.77 7.75
N ALA A 1057 48.84 37.39 7.58
CA ALA A 1057 49.23 36.46 6.52
C ALA A 1057 49.28 35.03 7.04
N GLU A 1058 48.50 34.13 6.43
CA GLU A 1058 48.43 32.73 6.83
C GLU A 1058 49.34 31.82 6.00
N GLY A 1059 49.70 30.67 6.56
CA GLY A 1059 50.52 29.68 5.84
C GLY A 1059 51.97 30.12 5.63
N VAL A 1060 52.53 30.93 6.54
CA VAL A 1060 53.95 31.31 6.50
C VAL A 1060 54.80 30.13 6.95
N GLU A 1061 55.56 29.54 6.03
CA GLU A 1061 56.35 28.33 6.27
C GLU A 1061 57.87 28.58 6.29
N THR A 1062 58.33 29.68 5.68
CA THR A 1062 59.75 29.95 5.48
C THR A 1062 60.14 31.37 5.92
N ILE A 1063 61.40 31.54 6.33
CA ILE A 1063 61.94 32.85 6.72
C ILE A 1063 61.95 33.86 5.56
N GLU A 1064 62.06 33.38 4.31
CA GLU A 1064 62.00 34.22 3.13
C GLU A 1064 60.61 34.86 2.97
N GLN A 1065 59.54 34.09 3.22
CA GLN A 1065 58.17 34.62 3.24
C GLN A 1065 57.99 35.65 4.36
N VAL A 1066 58.54 35.41 5.56
CA VAL A 1066 58.49 36.36 6.67
C VAL A 1066 59.07 37.71 6.28
N HIS A 1067 60.28 37.74 5.69
CA HIS A 1067 60.91 38.99 5.26
C HIS A 1067 60.08 39.70 4.19
N ILE A 1068 59.60 38.97 3.18
CA ILE A 1068 58.80 39.55 2.09
C ILE A 1068 57.50 40.16 2.61
N LEU A 1069 56.78 39.47 3.49
CA LEU A 1069 55.50 39.94 4.05
C LEU A 1069 55.70 41.12 5.00
N ARG A 1070 56.78 41.10 5.80
CA ARG A 1070 57.19 42.22 6.67
C ARG A 1070 57.51 43.46 5.85
N ASP A 1071 58.29 43.31 4.77
CA ASP A 1071 58.69 44.43 3.90
C ASP A 1071 57.49 45.05 3.16
N MET A 1072 56.41 44.29 2.96
CA MET A 1072 55.15 44.80 2.41
C MET A 1072 54.27 45.52 3.44
N GLY A 1073 54.63 45.48 4.73
CA GLY A 1073 53.83 46.09 5.79
C GLY A 1073 52.72 45.21 6.35
N CYS A 1074 52.80 43.88 6.21
CA CYS A 1074 51.86 42.99 6.88
C CYS A 1074 52.01 43.09 8.42
N ASP A 1075 50.91 43.06 9.18
CA ASP A 1075 50.94 43.30 10.64
C ASP A 1075 51.23 42.04 11.45
N VAL A 1076 50.61 40.92 11.06
CA VAL A 1076 50.63 39.65 11.80
C VAL A 1076 50.93 38.49 10.84
N LEU A 1077 51.74 37.53 11.31
CA LEU A 1077 52.12 36.34 10.56
C LEU A 1077 51.70 35.08 11.32
N GLN A 1078 51.15 34.12 10.60
CA GLN A 1078 50.72 32.82 11.13
C GLN A 1078 51.17 31.69 10.20
N GLY A 1079 51.77 30.64 10.76
CA GLY A 1079 52.15 29.47 9.97
C GLY A 1079 53.25 28.63 10.60
N PHE A 1080 53.62 27.55 9.89
CA PHE A 1080 54.54 26.53 10.39
C PHE A 1080 55.98 27.01 10.58
N HIS A 1081 56.35 28.17 10.04
CA HIS A 1081 57.63 28.80 10.34
C HIS A 1081 57.82 29.02 11.84
N TYR A 1082 56.74 29.41 12.53
CA TYR A 1082 56.75 29.64 13.97
C TYR A 1082 56.36 28.39 14.74
N ALA A 1083 55.13 27.90 14.53
CA ALA A 1083 54.66 26.65 15.10
C ALA A 1083 53.41 26.14 14.35
N PRO A 1084 53.20 24.82 14.28
CA PRO A 1084 51.90 24.26 13.97
C PRO A 1084 50.90 24.55 15.10
N ALA A 1085 49.65 24.13 14.94
CA ALA A 1085 48.70 24.12 16.06
C ALA A 1085 49.24 23.24 17.20
N LEU A 1086 49.13 23.73 18.45
CA LEU A 1086 49.65 23.06 19.65
C LEU A 1086 48.52 22.80 20.64
N ASP A 1087 48.60 21.70 21.39
CA ASP A 1087 47.71 21.49 22.53
C ASP A 1087 47.99 22.51 23.66
N MET A 1088 47.05 22.61 24.59
CA MET A 1088 47.09 23.55 25.71
C MET A 1088 48.40 23.54 26.51
N VAL A 1089 48.96 22.35 26.80
CA VAL A 1089 50.17 22.19 27.62
C VAL A 1089 51.42 22.54 26.81
N THR A 1090 51.45 22.12 25.54
CA THR A 1090 52.58 22.37 24.65
C THR A 1090 52.70 23.86 24.33
N LEU A 1091 51.58 24.56 24.11
CA LEU A 1091 51.57 26.02 23.91
C LEU A 1091 52.10 26.76 25.14
N ALA A 1092 51.67 26.38 26.34
CA ALA A 1092 52.13 27.02 27.58
C ALA A 1092 53.66 26.95 27.72
N ARG A 1093 54.26 25.79 27.40
CA ARG A 1093 55.72 25.62 27.41
C ARG A 1093 56.41 26.47 26.35
N ALA A 1094 55.87 26.50 25.13
CA ALA A 1094 56.44 27.27 24.03
C ALA A 1094 56.37 28.78 24.28
N ALA A 1095 55.24 29.27 24.80
CA ALA A 1095 55.01 30.68 25.09
C ALA A 1095 55.99 31.26 26.12
N ARG A 1096 56.51 30.46 27.06
CA ARG A 1096 57.57 30.88 27.98
C ARG A 1096 58.88 31.23 27.27
N GLY A 1097 59.20 30.51 26.19
CA GLY A 1097 60.37 30.78 25.34
C GLY A 1097 60.20 32.01 24.45
N TRP A 1098 58.98 32.27 23.97
CA TRP A 1098 58.68 33.43 23.14
C TRP A 1098 58.61 34.74 23.95
N ASN A 1099 58.09 34.68 25.18
CA ASN A 1099 58.05 35.84 26.07
C ASN A 1099 59.43 36.20 26.68
N THR A 1100 60.45 35.33 26.58
CA THR A 1100 61.80 35.61 27.12
C THR A 1100 62.72 36.36 26.14
N HIS A 1101 62.35 36.52 24.87
CA HIS A 1101 63.08 37.37 23.92
C HIS A 1101 62.60 38.83 23.89
N ALA A 1102 61.68 39.21 24.78
CA ALA A 1102 61.17 40.57 24.94
C ALA A 1102 61.76 41.33 26.16
N ALA A 1103 62.83 40.82 26.79
CA ALA A 1103 63.56 41.49 27.88
C ALA A 1103 64.94 41.99 27.43
#